data_AF-U2RX40-F1
#
_entry.id   AF-U2RX40-F1
#
_cell.length_a   1.000
_cell.length_b   1.000
_cell.length_c   1.000
_cell.angle_alpha   90.00
_cell.angle_beta   90.00
_cell.angle_gamma   90.00
#
_symmetry.space_group_name_H-M   'P 1'
#
loop_
_entity.id
_entity.type
_entity.pdbx_description
1 polymer ?
#
loop_
_entity_poly.entity_id
_entity_poly.type
_entity_poly.pdbx_seq_one_letter_code
_entity_poly.pdbx_strand_id
1 'polypeptide(L)'
;MIVSLVAGLLGSLTPTADEPAAAAVASDFNAGDIISDALFFDGAALTASEVQATLSAKVPSCRSGYTCLKDYRQTTTTRAAVAGRCDAYTGASNELASVIIAKVGAACGISQKALLVLLEKEQGLVSDTWPDSTQYQKATGYACPDTAACDSTYLGFFNQVYNAALQFKRYAANPTGWNHVAGRVNAIRYSPSASCGSSNVFIQNQATAGLYNYTPYQPNGAALANLYGTGDGCSAYGNRNFWRIYTDWFGSTTAGTSLVRTTSNATVYIVSGTSKYPVLNQEMLTAYAPLGQVGFVSQSYLDGFATMQPAGRVMRSPNGTIYFTDASIKLPFGSCGLVVDYGGKCDVSGFVQLSDDQLSGFATGPAMGPILGTTAGSRYYVTSGTKREILDNTSQSAAGLPSGFNVLTESAVSALPYAAPIVRDAVFATQRGTSSYSYLGNKSAYPVDAGAAAGAGLPNASAGSLSPNSLALIPKGASFTGIVQVAGTATKYVLADGGSYAWNTGSTSALPAVAVPQAFLGAYPSKGTIVAGSMIKTPSSATVYIVMADKLLPVGAWESLVALAGGKTPVITTVPDSLVAAIPKGPVALTSNTLVLSTNSATVYLINGVTNKIALSNFAFANEAGITGYSFTTQARLDAYPTSATLLGFGLTCGSTDYVSAGGSVHKVDPGIKALYPFAFVALDSYTCQLLKVTTPATAFIRTPDGSIFWLDGGTKRPIGSMQRFAELSKGAAYLDVHPLFASAIPTGPAA
;
A
#
# COMPACT_ATOMS: atom_id res chain seq x y z
N MET A 1 -22.39 19.37 22.50
CA MET A 1 -23.81 19.63 22.18
C MET A 1 -23.87 20.70 21.08
N ILE A 2 -23.72 20.31 19.82
CA ILE A 2 -24.10 21.09 18.63
C ILE A 2 -24.60 20.05 17.63
N VAL A 3 -25.90 20.04 17.39
CA VAL A 3 -26.60 19.18 16.42
C VAL A 3 -26.67 19.97 15.12
N SER A 4 -26.04 19.47 14.05
CA SER A 4 -26.18 20.03 12.71
C SER A 4 -27.10 19.14 11.87
N LEU A 5 -28.20 19.75 11.43
CA LEU A 5 -29.28 19.19 10.64
C LEU A 5 -28.80 19.03 9.18
N VAL A 6 -28.71 17.79 8.68
CA VAL A 6 -28.54 17.51 7.25
C VAL A 6 -29.89 17.04 6.71
N ALA A 7 -30.56 17.93 5.99
CA ALA A 7 -31.78 17.60 5.24
C ALA A 7 -31.40 16.79 3.99
N GLY A 8 -31.81 15.52 3.94
CA GLY A 8 -31.63 14.65 2.80
C GLY A 8 -32.54 15.03 1.64
N LEU A 9 -31.94 15.51 0.54
CA LEU A 9 -32.60 15.62 -0.76
C LEU A 9 -32.49 14.25 -1.45
N LEU A 10 -33.50 13.40 -1.24
CA LEU A 10 -33.68 12.17 -2.03
C LEU A 10 -34.13 12.57 -3.44
N GLY A 11 -33.16 12.74 -4.34
CA GLY A 11 -33.41 12.85 -5.77
C GLY A 11 -34.00 11.53 -6.28
N SER A 12 -35.26 11.58 -6.68
CA SER A 12 -35.96 10.51 -7.38
C SER A 12 -35.22 10.13 -8.66
N LEU A 13 -34.66 8.92 -8.68
CA LEU A 13 -34.18 8.25 -9.89
C LEU A 13 -35.38 7.97 -10.80
N THR A 14 -35.63 8.85 -11.76
CA THR A 14 -36.49 8.53 -12.89
C THR A 14 -35.73 7.54 -13.78
N PRO A 15 -36.24 6.33 -14.05
CA PRO A 15 -35.65 5.44 -15.04
C PRO A 15 -35.66 6.17 -16.38
N THR A 16 -34.48 6.29 -16.99
CA THR A 16 -34.34 6.74 -18.38
C THR A 16 -35.12 5.79 -19.26
N ALA A 17 -36.09 6.29 -20.00
CA ALA A 17 -36.78 5.54 -21.03
C ALA A 17 -35.75 5.06 -22.06
N ASP A 18 -35.73 3.76 -22.34
CA ASP A 18 -34.97 3.18 -23.46
C ASP A 18 -35.30 3.97 -24.74
N GLU A 19 -34.27 4.38 -25.48
CA GLU A 19 -34.47 4.89 -26.84
C GLU A 19 -35.19 3.81 -27.67
N PRO A 20 -36.16 4.20 -28.51
CA PRO A 20 -36.89 3.23 -29.33
C PRO A 20 -35.91 2.55 -30.31
N ALA A 21 -35.95 1.21 -30.35
CA ALA A 21 -35.19 0.43 -31.33
C ALA A 21 -35.53 0.87 -32.76
N ALA A 22 -34.50 0.99 -33.60
CA ALA A 22 -34.66 1.31 -35.02
C ALA A 22 -35.41 0.18 -35.76
N ALA A 23 -36.29 0.55 -36.68
CA ALA A 23 -37.03 -0.42 -37.50
C ALA A 23 -36.08 -1.26 -38.36
N ALA A 24 -36.37 -2.55 -38.51
CA ALA A 24 -35.56 -3.47 -39.30
C ALA A 24 -35.49 -3.07 -40.79
N VAL A 25 -34.29 -3.15 -41.39
CA VAL A 25 -34.04 -2.84 -42.81
C VAL A 25 -33.69 -4.12 -43.59
N ALA A 26 -34.37 -4.36 -44.71
CA ALA A 26 -34.34 -5.66 -45.39
C ALA A 26 -32.94 -6.09 -45.86
N SER A 27 -32.08 -5.11 -46.17
CA SER A 27 -30.69 -5.33 -46.57
C SER A 27 -29.84 -5.99 -45.47
N ASP A 28 -30.26 -5.89 -44.23
CA ASP A 28 -29.49 -6.33 -43.06
C ASP A 28 -29.82 -7.78 -42.69
N PHE A 29 -30.82 -8.39 -43.33
CA PHE A 29 -31.13 -9.80 -43.15
C PHE A 29 -30.04 -10.68 -43.77
N ASN A 30 -29.35 -11.45 -42.94
CA ASN A 30 -28.40 -12.45 -43.37
C ASN A 30 -28.95 -13.86 -43.13
N ALA A 31 -29.25 -14.59 -44.22
CA ALA A 31 -29.78 -15.95 -44.12
C ALA A 31 -28.82 -16.92 -43.39
N GLY A 32 -27.51 -16.64 -43.39
CA GLY A 32 -26.50 -17.44 -42.70
C GLY A 32 -26.23 -17.02 -41.25
N ASP A 33 -26.72 -15.87 -40.80
CA ASP A 33 -26.55 -15.33 -39.45
C ASP A 33 -27.80 -14.56 -39.03
N ILE A 34 -28.87 -15.30 -38.71
CA ILE A 34 -30.16 -14.74 -38.31
C ILE A 34 -30.04 -14.07 -36.95
N ILE A 35 -29.31 -14.70 -36.03
CA ILE A 35 -28.97 -14.17 -34.72
C ILE A 35 -27.69 -14.83 -34.22
N SER A 36 -26.84 -14.05 -33.54
CA SER A 36 -25.60 -14.56 -32.95
C SER A 36 -25.87 -15.52 -31.79
N ASP A 37 -24.95 -16.49 -31.59
CA ASP A 37 -24.99 -17.41 -30.45
C ASP A 37 -24.99 -16.66 -29.11
N ALA A 38 -24.26 -15.54 -29.03
CA ALA A 38 -24.19 -14.70 -27.84
C ALA A 38 -25.55 -14.15 -27.43
N LEU A 39 -26.33 -13.63 -28.38
CA LEU A 39 -27.67 -13.08 -28.09
C LEU A 39 -28.72 -14.16 -27.86
N PHE A 40 -28.61 -15.30 -28.54
CA PHE A 40 -29.63 -16.35 -28.49
C PHE A 40 -29.48 -17.25 -27.26
N PHE A 41 -28.25 -17.57 -26.85
CA PHE A 41 -27.94 -18.45 -25.72
C PHE A 41 -27.64 -17.69 -24.41
N ASP A 42 -27.93 -16.37 -24.35
CA ASP A 42 -27.83 -15.59 -23.12
C ASP A 42 -29.02 -15.85 -22.19
N GLY A 43 -28.91 -16.86 -21.32
CA GLY A 43 -29.95 -17.19 -20.33
C GLY A 43 -30.21 -16.11 -19.26
N ALA A 44 -29.43 -15.02 -19.23
CA ALA A 44 -29.58 -13.91 -18.30
C ALA A 44 -30.07 -12.62 -18.99
N ALA A 45 -30.54 -12.71 -20.24
CA ALA A 45 -30.87 -11.54 -21.07
C ALA A 45 -31.95 -10.62 -20.49
N LEU A 46 -32.92 -11.15 -19.73
CA LEU A 46 -33.92 -10.37 -18.98
C LEU A 46 -34.31 -11.08 -17.67
N THR A 47 -34.49 -10.30 -16.60
CA THR A 47 -35.13 -10.72 -15.36
C THR A 47 -36.66 -10.86 -15.52
N ALA A 48 -37.31 -11.55 -14.58
CA ALA A 48 -38.78 -11.70 -14.60
C ALA A 48 -39.53 -10.35 -14.60
N SER A 49 -39.01 -9.34 -13.90
CA SER A 49 -39.56 -7.98 -13.89
C SER A 49 -39.42 -7.29 -15.24
N GLU A 50 -38.29 -7.44 -15.93
CA GLU A 50 -38.06 -6.83 -17.25
C GLU A 50 -38.89 -7.53 -18.33
N VAL A 51 -39.06 -8.85 -18.23
CA VAL A 51 -40.02 -9.59 -19.07
C VAL A 51 -41.44 -9.08 -18.83
N GLN A 52 -41.86 -8.91 -17.57
CA GLN A 52 -43.19 -8.39 -17.24
C GLN A 52 -43.40 -6.97 -17.79
N ALA A 53 -42.39 -6.10 -17.68
CA ALA A 53 -42.43 -4.75 -18.23
C ALA A 53 -42.58 -4.77 -19.76
N THR A 54 -41.82 -5.64 -20.45
CA THR A 54 -41.91 -5.82 -21.90
C THR A 54 -43.32 -6.26 -22.32
N LEU A 55 -43.89 -7.28 -21.66
CA LEU A 55 -45.25 -7.75 -21.95
C LEU A 55 -46.30 -6.66 -21.73
N SER A 56 -46.15 -5.88 -20.65
CA SER A 56 -47.08 -4.80 -20.31
C SER A 56 -47.00 -3.62 -21.28
N ALA A 57 -45.80 -3.35 -21.82
CA ALA A 57 -45.60 -2.32 -22.84
C ALA A 57 -46.20 -2.71 -24.20
N LYS A 58 -46.15 -3.99 -24.57
CA LYS A 58 -46.73 -4.48 -25.84
C LYS A 58 -48.25 -4.51 -25.82
N VAL A 59 -48.85 -4.85 -24.68
CA VAL A 59 -50.30 -4.87 -24.50
C VAL A 59 -50.69 -4.11 -23.24
N PRO A 60 -50.83 -2.77 -23.30
CA PRO A 60 -51.22 -1.99 -22.11
C PRO A 60 -52.62 -2.34 -21.58
N SER A 61 -53.56 -2.67 -22.47
CA SER A 61 -54.93 -3.05 -22.13
C SER A 61 -55.31 -4.37 -22.80
N CYS A 62 -55.88 -5.29 -22.02
CA CYS A 62 -56.45 -6.53 -22.53
C CYS A 62 -57.92 -6.35 -22.90
N ARG A 63 -58.41 -7.06 -23.92
CA ARG A 63 -59.83 -7.06 -24.27
C ARG A 63 -60.63 -7.72 -23.14
N SER A 64 -61.73 -7.08 -22.74
CA SER A 64 -62.64 -7.60 -21.73
C SER A 64 -63.05 -9.05 -22.04
N GLY A 65 -62.96 -9.93 -21.03
CA GLY A 65 -63.28 -11.36 -21.14
C GLY A 65 -62.11 -12.27 -21.54
N TYR A 66 -60.94 -11.70 -21.86
CA TYR A 66 -59.73 -12.43 -22.19
C TYR A 66 -58.63 -12.18 -21.16
N THR A 67 -57.71 -13.14 -21.02
CA THR A 67 -56.50 -13.00 -20.19
C THR A 67 -55.31 -12.88 -21.13
N CYS A 68 -54.70 -11.70 -21.21
CA CYS A 68 -53.53 -11.45 -22.04
C CYS A 68 -52.26 -12.01 -21.39
N LEU A 69 -51.20 -12.22 -22.19
CA LEU A 69 -49.98 -12.90 -21.73
C LEU A 69 -49.37 -12.25 -20.48
N LYS A 70 -49.42 -10.91 -20.39
CA LYS A 70 -48.91 -10.15 -19.23
C LYS A 70 -49.62 -10.49 -17.90
N ASP A 71 -50.87 -10.93 -17.96
CA ASP A 71 -51.69 -11.28 -16.79
C ASP A 71 -51.90 -12.80 -16.64
N TYR A 72 -51.46 -13.58 -17.63
CA TYR A 72 -51.63 -15.04 -17.64
C TYR A 72 -50.81 -15.69 -16.52
N ARG A 73 -51.45 -16.66 -15.86
CA ARG A 73 -50.84 -17.43 -14.77
C ARG A 73 -51.08 -18.92 -14.94
N GLN A 74 -50.10 -19.71 -14.52
CA GLN A 74 -50.19 -21.17 -14.53
C GLN A 74 -49.45 -21.75 -13.32
N THR A 75 -50.01 -22.79 -12.71
CA THR A 75 -49.25 -23.66 -11.79
C THR A 75 -48.32 -24.56 -12.58
N THR A 76 -47.02 -24.46 -12.33
CA THR A 76 -45.98 -25.24 -13.01
C THR A 76 -45.48 -26.39 -12.15
N THR A 77 -44.84 -27.36 -12.78
CA THR A 77 -44.24 -28.53 -12.10
C THR A 77 -42.72 -28.43 -12.12
N THR A 78 -42.08 -28.95 -11.06
CA THR A 78 -40.62 -29.07 -11.02
C THR A 78 -40.14 -30.04 -12.10
N ARG A 79 -39.14 -29.62 -12.89
CA ARG A 79 -38.44 -30.46 -13.87
C ARG A 79 -37.01 -30.68 -13.39
N ALA A 80 -36.58 -31.93 -13.38
CA ALA A 80 -35.19 -32.27 -13.11
C ALA A 80 -34.26 -31.73 -14.21
N ALA A 81 -33.00 -31.48 -13.85
CA ALA A 81 -31.98 -31.07 -14.82
C ALA A 81 -31.81 -32.11 -15.93
N VAL A 82 -31.66 -31.64 -17.16
CA VAL A 82 -31.25 -32.44 -18.31
C VAL A 82 -29.79 -32.16 -18.57
N ALA A 83 -28.93 -33.13 -18.26
CA ALA A 83 -27.47 -33.00 -18.32
C ALA A 83 -26.99 -32.35 -19.63
N GLY A 84 -26.17 -31.30 -19.48
CA GLY A 84 -25.59 -30.53 -20.60
C GLY A 84 -26.58 -29.68 -21.40
N ARG A 85 -27.83 -29.51 -20.93
CA ARG A 85 -28.88 -28.78 -21.68
C ARG A 85 -29.62 -27.77 -20.83
N CYS A 86 -30.40 -28.22 -19.85
CA CYS A 86 -31.13 -27.34 -18.94
C CYS A 86 -30.89 -27.77 -17.50
N ASP A 87 -30.69 -26.81 -16.62
CA ASP A 87 -30.67 -26.99 -15.18
C ASP A 87 -32.08 -27.30 -14.64
N ALA A 88 -32.16 -27.63 -13.36
CA ALA A 88 -33.44 -27.95 -12.73
C ALA A 88 -34.35 -26.73 -12.71
N TYR A 89 -35.58 -26.89 -13.19
CA TYR A 89 -36.64 -25.90 -13.06
C TYR A 89 -37.45 -26.21 -11.80
N THR A 90 -37.46 -25.33 -10.81
CA THR A 90 -38.32 -25.47 -9.63
C THR A 90 -39.72 -24.95 -9.94
N GLY A 91 -40.76 -25.77 -9.85
CA GLY A 91 -42.14 -25.34 -10.07
C GLY A 91 -42.72 -24.53 -8.92
N ALA A 92 -43.77 -23.75 -9.20
CA ALA A 92 -44.55 -23.04 -8.18
C ALA A 92 -46.02 -22.90 -8.60
N SER A 93 -46.89 -22.63 -7.62
CA SER A 93 -48.29 -22.34 -7.88
C SER A 93 -48.47 -20.95 -8.47
N ASN A 94 -49.41 -20.82 -9.40
CA ASN A 94 -49.90 -19.53 -9.91
C ASN A 94 -48.80 -18.57 -10.46
N GLU A 95 -47.78 -19.11 -11.13
CA GLU A 95 -46.69 -18.33 -11.71
C GLU A 95 -47.18 -17.47 -12.88
N LEU A 96 -46.74 -16.21 -12.93
CA LEU A 96 -46.93 -15.34 -14.10
C LEU A 96 -46.17 -15.89 -15.30
N ALA A 97 -46.71 -15.67 -16.50
CA ALA A 97 -46.02 -15.98 -17.75
C ALA A 97 -44.60 -15.39 -17.81
N SER A 98 -44.41 -14.16 -17.31
CA SER A 98 -43.11 -13.49 -17.22
C SER A 98 -42.10 -14.26 -16.35
N VAL A 99 -42.55 -14.79 -15.22
CA VAL A 99 -41.74 -15.62 -14.32
C VAL A 99 -41.40 -16.95 -14.98
N ILE A 100 -42.36 -17.57 -15.66
CA ILE A 100 -42.14 -18.82 -16.40
C ILE A 100 -41.08 -18.62 -17.49
N ILE A 101 -41.21 -17.58 -18.33
CA ILE A 101 -40.24 -17.26 -19.39
C ILE A 101 -38.85 -17.01 -18.80
N ALA A 102 -38.76 -16.20 -17.74
CA ALA A 102 -37.48 -15.88 -17.10
C ALA A 102 -36.79 -17.13 -16.55
N LYS A 103 -37.53 -17.97 -15.80
CA LYS A 103 -37.00 -19.19 -15.20
C LYS A 103 -36.63 -20.24 -16.24
N VAL A 104 -37.41 -20.40 -17.32
CA VAL A 104 -37.05 -21.31 -18.41
C VAL A 104 -35.78 -20.83 -19.13
N GLY A 105 -35.71 -19.54 -19.47
CA GLY A 105 -34.53 -18.98 -20.13
C GLY A 105 -33.26 -19.16 -19.30
N ALA A 106 -33.34 -18.89 -18.00
CA ALA A 106 -32.24 -19.10 -17.06
C ALA A 106 -31.87 -20.58 -16.94
N ALA A 107 -32.85 -21.48 -16.75
CA ALA A 107 -32.59 -22.91 -16.61
C ALA A 107 -31.96 -23.52 -17.87
N CYS A 108 -32.39 -23.13 -19.06
CA CYS A 108 -31.90 -23.72 -20.31
C CYS A 108 -30.72 -22.96 -20.94
N GLY A 109 -30.36 -21.78 -20.44
CA GLY A 109 -29.38 -20.91 -21.11
C GLY A 109 -29.88 -20.48 -22.48
N ILE A 110 -31.13 -19.98 -22.55
CA ILE A 110 -31.76 -19.43 -23.75
C ILE A 110 -32.29 -18.04 -23.41
N SER A 111 -32.05 -17.08 -24.30
CA SER A 111 -32.45 -15.69 -24.10
C SER A 111 -33.96 -15.51 -23.93
N GLN A 112 -34.35 -14.82 -22.85
CA GLN A 112 -35.74 -14.41 -22.63
C GLN A 112 -36.25 -13.52 -23.78
N LYS A 113 -35.38 -12.70 -24.38
CA LYS A 113 -35.69 -11.92 -25.59
C LYS A 113 -36.02 -12.85 -26.76
N ALA A 114 -35.21 -13.89 -26.98
CA ALA A 114 -35.45 -14.89 -28.01
C ALA A 114 -36.73 -15.70 -27.76
N LEU A 115 -37.05 -16.05 -26.51
CA LEU A 115 -38.30 -16.74 -26.15
C LEU A 115 -39.54 -15.86 -26.40
N LEU A 116 -39.47 -14.57 -26.07
CA LEU A 116 -40.54 -13.62 -26.37
C LEU A 116 -40.78 -13.49 -27.88
N VAL A 117 -39.70 -13.37 -28.66
CA VAL A 117 -39.77 -13.31 -30.12
C VAL A 117 -40.34 -14.60 -30.70
N LEU A 118 -39.99 -15.75 -30.14
CA LEU A 118 -40.53 -17.05 -30.55
C LEU A 118 -42.04 -17.13 -30.29
N LEU A 119 -42.50 -16.74 -29.09
CA LEU A 119 -43.93 -16.70 -28.76
C LEU A 119 -44.73 -15.80 -29.70
N GLU A 120 -44.17 -14.64 -30.04
CA GLU A 120 -44.77 -13.71 -30.99
C GLU A 120 -44.81 -14.28 -32.41
N LYS A 121 -43.69 -14.82 -32.89
CA LYS A 121 -43.57 -15.39 -34.22
C LYS A 121 -44.56 -16.54 -34.44
N GLU A 122 -44.71 -17.42 -33.45
CA GLU A 122 -45.43 -18.67 -33.61
C GLU A 122 -46.94 -18.53 -33.35
N GLN A 123 -47.37 -17.64 -32.46
CA GLN A 123 -48.79 -17.49 -32.08
C GLN A 123 -49.30 -16.04 -32.00
N GLY A 124 -48.45 -15.03 -32.27
CA GLY A 124 -48.79 -13.61 -32.05
C GLY A 124 -49.06 -13.28 -30.58
N LEU A 125 -48.68 -14.17 -29.66
CA LEU A 125 -49.22 -14.20 -28.30
C LEU A 125 -48.76 -13.02 -27.42
N VAL A 126 -47.63 -12.38 -27.75
CA VAL A 126 -47.08 -11.29 -26.94
C VAL A 126 -47.82 -9.99 -27.20
N SER A 127 -48.26 -9.75 -28.45
CA SER A 127 -49.01 -8.55 -28.84
C SER A 127 -50.53 -8.74 -28.87
N ASP A 128 -51.03 -9.97 -28.65
CA ASP A 128 -52.47 -10.27 -28.70
C ASP A 128 -53.25 -9.67 -27.51
N THR A 129 -54.35 -8.98 -27.82
CA THR A 129 -55.28 -8.39 -26.84
C THR A 129 -56.44 -9.32 -26.50
N TRP A 130 -56.63 -10.43 -27.21
CA TRP A 130 -57.75 -11.36 -27.03
C TRP A 130 -57.36 -12.86 -27.13
N PRO A 131 -56.23 -13.31 -26.55
CA PRO A 131 -55.72 -14.64 -26.82
C PRO A 131 -56.67 -15.73 -26.32
N ASP A 132 -56.89 -16.76 -27.15
CA ASP A 132 -57.72 -17.90 -26.81
C ASP A 132 -56.94 -19.00 -26.04
N SER A 133 -57.67 -19.99 -25.53
CA SER A 133 -57.04 -21.10 -24.78
C SER A 133 -56.11 -21.95 -25.65
N THR A 134 -56.34 -22.02 -26.96
CA THR A 134 -55.54 -22.83 -27.88
C THR A 134 -54.17 -22.21 -28.11
N GLN A 135 -54.07 -20.87 -28.19
CA GLN A 135 -52.79 -20.16 -28.25
C GLN A 135 -51.92 -20.48 -27.04
N TYR A 136 -52.47 -20.51 -25.82
CA TYR A 136 -51.71 -20.92 -24.63
C TYR A 136 -51.31 -22.39 -24.64
N GLN A 137 -52.16 -23.26 -25.20
CA GLN A 137 -51.84 -24.69 -25.31
C GLN A 137 -50.71 -24.97 -26.30
N LYS A 138 -50.54 -24.12 -27.33
CA LYS A 138 -49.61 -24.30 -28.46
C LYS A 138 -48.65 -23.12 -28.63
N ALA A 139 -48.30 -22.46 -27.53
CA ALA A 139 -47.67 -21.14 -27.49
C ALA A 139 -46.41 -20.96 -28.35
N THR A 140 -45.62 -22.02 -28.57
CA THR A 140 -44.39 -21.98 -29.39
C THR A 140 -44.46 -22.90 -30.61
N GLY A 141 -45.61 -23.53 -30.87
CA GLY A 141 -45.75 -24.54 -31.93
C GLY A 141 -44.96 -25.83 -31.69
N TYR A 142 -44.39 -26.04 -30.50
CA TYR A 142 -43.59 -27.22 -30.23
C TYR A 142 -44.45 -28.50 -30.26
N ALA A 143 -43.99 -29.51 -31.01
CA ALA A 143 -44.69 -30.77 -31.26
C ALA A 143 -46.08 -30.63 -31.92
N CYS A 144 -46.26 -29.60 -32.75
CA CYS A 144 -47.44 -29.36 -33.58
C CYS A 144 -47.08 -29.45 -35.06
N PRO A 145 -47.03 -30.64 -35.67
CA PRO A 145 -46.75 -30.78 -37.10
C PRO A 145 -47.92 -30.27 -37.95
N ASP A 146 -47.62 -29.62 -39.08
CA ASP A 146 -48.65 -29.05 -39.98
C ASP A 146 -49.63 -30.09 -40.56
N THR A 147 -49.23 -31.37 -40.58
CA THR A 147 -49.99 -32.48 -41.20
C THR A 147 -50.64 -33.44 -40.19
N ALA A 148 -50.54 -33.17 -38.88
CA ALA A 148 -51.14 -34.03 -37.86
C ALA A 148 -51.56 -33.22 -36.61
N ALA A 149 -52.31 -33.85 -35.70
CA ALA A 149 -52.65 -33.22 -34.43
C ALA A 149 -51.38 -32.98 -33.58
N CYS A 150 -51.37 -31.90 -32.80
CA CYS A 150 -50.32 -31.67 -31.82
C CYS A 150 -50.30 -32.79 -30.78
N ASP A 151 -49.11 -33.17 -30.34
CA ASP A 151 -48.96 -34.16 -29.26
C ASP A 151 -49.46 -33.56 -27.93
N SER A 152 -50.48 -34.21 -27.36
CA SER A 152 -51.18 -33.76 -26.16
C SER A 152 -50.26 -33.68 -24.93
N THR A 153 -49.14 -34.41 -24.94
CA THR A 153 -48.13 -34.42 -23.88
C THR A 153 -47.46 -33.06 -23.68
N TYR A 154 -47.36 -32.25 -24.73
CA TYR A 154 -46.64 -30.98 -24.72
C TYR A 154 -47.55 -29.76 -24.64
N LEU A 155 -48.87 -29.94 -24.51
CA LEU A 155 -49.81 -28.84 -24.40
C LEU A 155 -49.62 -28.04 -23.11
N GLY A 156 -49.92 -26.75 -23.19
CA GLY A 156 -49.91 -25.79 -22.09
C GLY A 156 -48.67 -24.89 -22.09
N PHE A 157 -48.86 -23.64 -21.67
CA PHE A 157 -47.88 -22.57 -21.84
C PHE A 157 -46.49 -22.94 -21.29
N PHE A 158 -46.41 -23.40 -20.03
CA PHE A 158 -45.15 -23.85 -19.44
C PHE A 158 -44.46 -24.96 -20.25
N ASN A 159 -45.20 -25.98 -20.69
CA ASN A 159 -44.63 -27.08 -21.45
C ASN A 159 -44.12 -26.61 -22.82
N GLN A 160 -44.86 -25.73 -23.49
CA GLN A 160 -44.46 -25.16 -24.78
C GLN A 160 -43.16 -24.35 -24.68
N VAL A 161 -43.07 -23.45 -23.69
CA VAL A 161 -41.87 -22.61 -23.48
C VAL A 161 -40.67 -23.46 -23.06
N TYR A 162 -40.83 -24.37 -22.09
CA TYR A 162 -39.75 -25.25 -21.60
C TYR A 162 -39.24 -26.18 -22.70
N ASN A 163 -40.13 -26.85 -23.43
CA ASN A 163 -39.70 -27.83 -24.43
C ASN A 163 -39.11 -27.18 -25.68
N ALA A 164 -39.58 -25.99 -26.09
CA ALA A 164 -38.92 -25.22 -27.14
C ALA A 164 -37.49 -24.85 -26.74
N ALA A 165 -37.28 -24.30 -25.54
CA ALA A 165 -35.95 -23.97 -25.04
C ALA A 165 -35.03 -25.21 -24.96
N LEU A 166 -35.54 -26.32 -24.41
CA LEU A 166 -34.81 -27.59 -24.36
C LEU A 166 -34.46 -28.11 -25.76
N GLN A 167 -35.36 -27.92 -26.74
CA GLN A 167 -35.13 -28.37 -28.11
C GLN A 167 -33.98 -27.60 -28.78
N PHE A 168 -33.87 -26.29 -28.58
CA PHE A 168 -32.70 -25.53 -29.04
C PHE A 168 -31.40 -26.03 -28.40
N LYS A 169 -31.42 -26.45 -27.14
CA LYS A 169 -30.27 -27.10 -26.48
C LYS A 169 -29.98 -28.49 -27.04
N ARG A 170 -30.99 -29.24 -27.49
CA ARG A 170 -30.77 -30.52 -28.21
C ARG A 170 -30.13 -30.29 -29.58
N TYR A 171 -30.53 -29.24 -30.30
CA TYR A 171 -29.88 -28.85 -31.55
C TYR A 171 -28.41 -28.51 -31.30
N ALA A 172 -28.12 -27.67 -30.30
CA ALA A 172 -26.76 -27.27 -29.97
C ALA A 172 -25.88 -28.42 -29.45
N ALA A 173 -26.45 -29.37 -28.71
CA ALA A 173 -25.70 -30.49 -28.13
C ALA A 173 -25.39 -31.61 -29.14
N ASN A 174 -26.15 -31.74 -30.23
CA ASN A 174 -25.91 -32.72 -31.29
C ASN A 174 -26.09 -32.08 -32.67
N PRO A 175 -25.21 -31.12 -33.06
CA PRO A 175 -25.45 -30.25 -34.20
C PRO A 175 -25.45 -30.98 -35.54
N THR A 176 -24.72 -32.10 -35.67
CA THR A 176 -24.65 -32.89 -36.90
C THR A 176 -25.78 -33.92 -37.04
N GLY A 177 -26.61 -34.10 -36.02
CA GLY A 177 -27.75 -35.02 -36.03
C GLY A 177 -29.03 -34.47 -36.67
N TRP A 178 -28.98 -33.24 -37.22
CA TRP A 178 -30.13 -32.52 -37.75
C TRP A 178 -29.89 -32.06 -39.19
N ASN A 179 -30.95 -31.60 -39.86
CA ASN A 179 -30.93 -31.25 -41.28
C ASN A 179 -30.08 -30.00 -41.58
N HIS A 180 -30.02 -29.05 -40.65
CA HIS A 180 -29.26 -27.80 -40.81
C HIS A 180 -28.12 -27.75 -39.80
N VAL A 181 -26.90 -27.60 -40.31
CA VAL A 181 -25.66 -27.69 -39.51
C VAL A 181 -24.85 -26.41 -39.63
N ALA A 182 -24.42 -25.85 -38.49
CA ALA A 182 -23.55 -24.68 -38.45
C ALA A 182 -22.14 -24.97 -39.02
N GLY A 183 -21.48 -23.94 -39.55
CA GLY A 183 -20.16 -24.04 -40.18
C GLY A 183 -20.17 -24.76 -41.53
N ARG A 184 -21.33 -24.93 -42.16
CA ARG A 184 -21.50 -25.63 -43.45
C ARG A 184 -22.43 -24.87 -44.38
N VAL A 185 -22.27 -25.14 -45.68
CA VAL A 185 -23.27 -24.75 -46.69
C VAL A 185 -24.43 -25.73 -46.63
N ASN A 186 -25.63 -25.22 -46.41
CA ASN A 186 -26.88 -25.99 -46.35
C ASN A 186 -27.79 -25.52 -47.50
N ALA A 187 -28.45 -26.45 -48.19
CA ALA A 187 -29.45 -26.11 -49.18
C ALA A 187 -30.80 -25.88 -48.47
N ILE A 188 -31.21 -24.62 -48.33
CA ILE A 188 -32.40 -24.25 -47.57
C ILE A 188 -33.53 -23.86 -48.53
N ARG A 189 -34.70 -24.47 -48.38
CA ARG A 189 -35.87 -24.22 -49.23
C ARG A 189 -36.52 -22.87 -48.91
N TYR A 190 -37.14 -22.26 -49.91
CA TYR A 190 -37.94 -21.04 -49.72
C TYR A 190 -39.36 -21.33 -49.21
N SER A 191 -39.86 -22.55 -49.44
CA SER A 191 -41.24 -22.95 -49.10
C SER A 191 -41.33 -24.48 -48.96
N PRO A 192 -42.37 -25.00 -48.27
CA PRO A 192 -42.71 -26.42 -48.30
C PRO A 192 -42.95 -26.96 -49.72
N SER A 193 -43.44 -26.11 -50.63
CA SER A 193 -43.63 -26.46 -52.03
C SER A 193 -42.28 -26.60 -52.73
N ALA A 194 -41.95 -27.82 -53.18
CA ALA A 194 -40.69 -28.10 -53.85
C ALA A 194 -40.47 -27.26 -55.13
N SER A 195 -41.54 -26.84 -55.80
CA SER A 195 -41.50 -25.99 -57.00
C SER A 195 -40.93 -24.58 -56.74
N CYS A 196 -40.93 -24.12 -55.48
CA CYS A 196 -40.37 -22.82 -55.10
C CYS A 196 -38.83 -22.82 -54.98
N GLY A 197 -38.19 -23.98 -55.06
CA GLY A 197 -36.74 -24.10 -55.03
C GLY A 197 -36.09 -23.84 -53.66
N SER A 198 -34.77 -23.64 -53.70
CA SER A 198 -33.89 -23.48 -52.54
C SER A 198 -32.64 -22.69 -52.93
N SER A 199 -31.90 -22.19 -51.95
CA SER A 199 -30.54 -21.67 -52.17
C SER A 199 -29.55 -22.21 -51.16
N ASN A 200 -28.27 -22.15 -51.52
CA ASN A 200 -27.16 -22.58 -50.68
C ASN A 200 -26.80 -21.45 -49.70
N VAL A 201 -26.98 -21.71 -48.41
CA VAL A 201 -26.70 -20.78 -47.32
C VAL A 201 -25.59 -21.34 -46.46
N PHE A 202 -24.50 -20.59 -46.29
CA PHE A 202 -23.50 -20.92 -45.28
C PHE A 202 -24.01 -20.49 -43.91
N ILE A 203 -24.41 -21.46 -43.07
CA ILE A 203 -24.90 -21.19 -41.73
C ILE A 203 -23.71 -20.96 -40.81
N GLN A 204 -23.59 -19.75 -40.26
CA GLN A 204 -22.39 -19.29 -39.57
C GLN A 204 -22.31 -19.76 -38.11
N ASN A 205 -23.44 -19.90 -37.42
CA ASN A 205 -23.49 -20.18 -35.99
C ASN A 205 -24.62 -21.16 -35.60
N GLN A 206 -24.58 -21.61 -34.34
CA GLN A 206 -25.44 -22.68 -33.86
C GLN A 206 -26.89 -22.24 -33.61
N ALA A 207 -27.12 -20.99 -33.21
CA ALA A 207 -28.42 -20.39 -33.03
C ALA A 207 -29.18 -20.32 -34.35
N THR A 208 -28.52 -19.85 -35.41
CA THR A 208 -29.07 -19.81 -36.76
C THR A 208 -29.39 -21.22 -37.27
N ALA A 209 -28.50 -22.20 -37.06
CA ALA A 209 -28.79 -23.60 -37.38
C ALA A 209 -30.01 -24.13 -36.62
N GLY A 210 -30.14 -23.79 -35.33
CA GLY A 210 -31.29 -24.13 -34.49
C GLY A 210 -32.59 -23.56 -35.04
N LEU A 211 -32.61 -22.30 -35.46
CA LEU A 211 -33.79 -21.64 -36.03
C LEU A 211 -34.26 -22.29 -37.35
N TYR A 212 -33.33 -22.73 -38.21
CA TYR A 212 -33.69 -23.52 -39.39
C TYR A 212 -34.13 -24.95 -39.06
N ASN A 213 -33.57 -25.56 -38.02
CA ASN A 213 -34.06 -26.87 -37.57
C ASN A 213 -35.45 -26.79 -36.92
N TYR A 214 -35.81 -25.64 -36.35
CA TYR A 214 -37.14 -25.38 -35.79
C TYR A 214 -38.15 -24.99 -36.88
N THR A 215 -37.76 -24.09 -37.79
CA THR A 215 -38.56 -23.63 -38.93
C THR A 215 -37.74 -23.69 -40.24
N PRO A 216 -37.87 -24.76 -41.05
CA PRO A 216 -36.90 -25.13 -42.09
C PRO A 216 -37.06 -24.40 -43.43
N TYR A 217 -37.30 -23.09 -43.40
CA TYR A 217 -37.44 -22.26 -44.59
C TYR A 217 -36.77 -20.89 -44.43
N GLN A 218 -36.12 -20.43 -45.50
CA GLN A 218 -35.57 -19.08 -45.60
C GLN A 218 -36.53 -18.17 -46.40
N PRO A 219 -36.57 -16.85 -46.14
CA PRO A 219 -37.37 -15.95 -46.96
C PRO A 219 -36.80 -15.84 -48.38
N ASN A 220 -37.68 -15.69 -49.37
CA ASN A 220 -37.29 -15.34 -50.74
C ASN A 220 -37.25 -13.80 -50.92
N GLY A 221 -36.86 -13.34 -52.11
CA GLY A 221 -36.79 -11.91 -52.41
C GLY A 221 -38.12 -11.16 -52.20
N ALA A 222 -39.26 -11.78 -52.53
CA ALA A 222 -40.59 -11.17 -52.34
C ALA A 222 -40.93 -10.98 -50.84
N ALA A 223 -40.57 -11.96 -50.00
CA ALA A 223 -40.77 -11.89 -48.55
C ALA A 223 -39.88 -10.82 -47.88
N LEU A 224 -38.66 -10.60 -48.38
CA LEU A 224 -37.75 -9.57 -47.89
C LEU A 224 -38.12 -8.16 -48.38
N ALA A 225 -38.59 -8.04 -49.62
CA ALA A 225 -39.10 -6.77 -50.16
C ALA A 225 -40.34 -6.27 -49.39
N ASN A 226 -41.08 -7.16 -48.75
CA ASN A 226 -42.28 -6.86 -47.96
C ASN A 226 -42.11 -7.29 -46.49
N LEU A 227 -41.12 -6.74 -45.77
CA LEU A 227 -40.78 -7.18 -44.40
C LEU A 227 -41.96 -7.24 -43.42
N TYR A 228 -42.85 -6.25 -43.47
CA TYR A 228 -44.03 -6.14 -42.60
C TYR A 228 -45.32 -6.62 -43.28
N GLY A 229 -45.22 -7.11 -44.52
CA GLY A 229 -46.36 -7.54 -45.33
C GLY A 229 -46.25 -8.98 -45.82
N THR A 230 -47.10 -9.29 -46.78
CA THR A 230 -47.18 -10.58 -47.46
C THR A 230 -46.39 -10.53 -48.76
N GLY A 231 -45.62 -11.58 -49.05
CA GLY A 231 -44.95 -11.78 -50.33
C GLY A 231 -45.79 -12.59 -51.31
N ASP A 232 -45.13 -13.39 -52.16
CA ASP A 232 -45.74 -14.28 -53.14
C ASP A 232 -46.05 -15.70 -52.59
N GLY A 233 -46.55 -16.59 -53.45
CA GLY A 233 -46.86 -17.99 -53.08
C GLY A 233 -45.65 -18.85 -52.68
N CYS A 234 -44.43 -18.35 -52.83
CA CYS A 234 -43.19 -19.01 -52.42
C CYS A 234 -42.54 -18.36 -51.19
N SER A 235 -43.20 -17.38 -50.59
CA SER A 235 -42.67 -16.64 -49.44
C SER A 235 -42.85 -17.41 -48.14
N ALA A 236 -41.75 -17.64 -47.41
CA ALA A 236 -41.75 -18.10 -46.02
C ALA A 236 -41.41 -16.96 -45.05
N TYR A 237 -42.11 -16.94 -43.91
CA TYR A 237 -42.06 -15.81 -42.99
C TYR A 237 -41.39 -16.12 -41.66
N GLY A 238 -41.20 -17.40 -41.29
CA GLY A 238 -40.78 -17.77 -39.94
C GLY A 238 -39.46 -17.11 -39.51
N ASN A 239 -38.36 -17.45 -40.17
CA ASN A 239 -37.04 -16.92 -39.83
C ASN A 239 -36.90 -15.41 -40.11
N ARG A 240 -37.59 -14.91 -41.14
CA ARG A 240 -37.72 -13.47 -41.42
C ARG A 240 -38.36 -12.74 -40.23
N ASN A 241 -39.49 -13.25 -39.75
CA ASN A 241 -40.24 -12.65 -38.64
C ASN A 241 -39.46 -12.75 -37.34
N PHE A 242 -38.75 -13.86 -37.09
CA PHE A 242 -37.86 -13.94 -35.92
C PHE A 242 -36.85 -12.79 -35.92
N TRP A 243 -36.08 -12.66 -37.01
CA TRP A 243 -35.07 -11.62 -37.14
C TRP A 243 -35.66 -10.21 -37.05
N ARG A 244 -36.75 -9.95 -37.79
CA ARG A 244 -37.42 -8.65 -37.82
C ARG A 244 -37.95 -8.26 -36.43
N ILE A 245 -38.68 -9.17 -35.77
CA ILE A 245 -39.29 -8.92 -34.45
C ILE A 245 -38.18 -8.70 -33.41
N TYR A 246 -37.11 -9.50 -33.43
CA TYR A 246 -35.98 -9.29 -32.51
C TYR A 246 -35.35 -7.92 -32.73
N THR A 247 -35.12 -7.55 -34.00
CA THR A 247 -34.54 -6.24 -34.36
C THR A 247 -35.44 -5.09 -33.90
N ASP A 248 -36.73 -5.14 -34.23
CA ASP A 248 -37.72 -4.12 -33.87
C ASP A 248 -37.90 -3.97 -32.36
N TRP A 249 -37.66 -5.02 -31.57
CA TRP A 249 -37.94 -5.02 -30.13
C TRP A 249 -36.70 -4.81 -29.28
N PHE A 250 -35.54 -5.29 -29.73
CA PHE A 250 -34.34 -5.41 -28.90
C PHE A 250 -33.05 -4.95 -29.59
N GLY A 251 -33.11 -4.50 -30.85
CA GLY A 251 -31.96 -4.05 -31.62
C GLY A 251 -31.23 -5.17 -32.38
N SER A 252 -30.02 -4.89 -32.86
CA SER A 252 -29.28 -5.76 -33.80
C SER A 252 -29.16 -7.22 -33.33
N THR A 253 -29.39 -8.16 -34.24
CA THR A 253 -29.29 -9.61 -33.99
C THR A 253 -27.85 -10.15 -34.06
N THR A 254 -26.89 -9.34 -34.45
CA THR A 254 -25.48 -9.75 -34.59
C THR A 254 -24.56 -9.05 -33.58
N ALA A 255 -25.07 -8.07 -32.84
CA ALA A 255 -24.29 -7.18 -31.97
C ALA A 255 -24.39 -7.50 -30.46
N GLY A 256 -24.42 -8.78 -30.07
CA GLY A 256 -24.36 -9.14 -28.63
C GLY A 256 -22.99 -8.96 -27.98
N THR A 257 -21.97 -8.74 -28.79
CA THR A 257 -20.62 -8.42 -28.33
C THR A 257 -19.85 -7.74 -29.45
N SER A 258 -19.04 -6.75 -29.08
CA SER A 258 -18.07 -6.13 -30.00
C SER A 258 -16.69 -6.75 -29.86
N LEU A 259 -16.52 -7.73 -28.96
CA LEU A 259 -15.28 -8.46 -28.75
C LEU A 259 -15.40 -9.84 -29.40
N VAL A 260 -14.65 -10.07 -30.46
CA VAL A 260 -14.75 -11.30 -31.26
C VAL A 260 -13.39 -11.93 -31.55
N ARG A 261 -13.35 -13.25 -31.71
CA ARG A 261 -12.19 -14.01 -32.17
C ARG A 261 -12.63 -15.18 -33.04
N THR A 262 -11.69 -15.85 -33.69
CA THR A 262 -11.98 -17.14 -34.35
C THR A 262 -11.69 -18.31 -33.41
N THR A 263 -12.18 -19.49 -33.76
CA THR A 263 -11.85 -20.74 -33.07
C THR A 263 -10.39 -21.15 -33.30
N SER A 264 -9.81 -20.76 -34.44
CA SER A 264 -8.43 -21.10 -34.85
C SER A 264 -7.37 -20.08 -34.44
N ASN A 265 -7.75 -18.86 -34.02
CA ASN A 265 -6.84 -17.80 -33.62
C ASN A 265 -7.26 -17.20 -32.27
N ALA A 266 -6.30 -17.08 -31.34
CA ALA A 266 -6.55 -16.55 -30.00
C ALA A 266 -6.69 -15.03 -29.90
N THR A 267 -6.32 -14.30 -30.95
CA THR A 267 -6.40 -12.84 -30.99
C THR A 267 -7.85 -12.39 -30.91
N VAL A 268 -8.17 -11.62 -29.87
CA VAL A 268 -9.46 -10.95 -29.73
C VAL A 268 -9.41 -9.62 -30.47
N TYR A 269 -10.49 -9.28 -31.17
CA TYR A 269 -10.66 -8.02 -31.86
C TYR A 269 -11.85 -7.27 -31.29
N ILE A 270 -11.71 -5.95 -31.13
CA ILE A 270 -12.84 -5.04 -31.01
C ILE A 270 -13.34 -4.75 -32.42
N VAL A 271 -14.59 -5.04 -32.73
CA VAL A 271 -15.23 -4.70 -34.00
C VAL A 271 -16.14 -3.49 -33.81
N SER A 272 -15.97 -2.46 -34.64
CA SER A 272 -16.82 -1.27 -34.62
C SER A 272 -16.92 -0.66 -36.00
N GLY A 273 -18.15 -0.43 -36.47
CA GLY A 273 -18.42 0.04 -37.83
C GLY A 273 -17.75 -0.88 -38.86
N THR A 274 -16.84 -0.33 -39.67
CA THR A 274 -16.08 -1.07 -40.71
C THR A 274 -14.68 -1.47 -40.27
N SER A 275 -14.34 -1.31 -38.99
CA SER A 275 -12.97 -1.48 -38.46
C SER A 275 -12.89 -2.57 -37.39
N LYS A 276 -11.71 -3.21 -37.29
CA LYS A 276 -11.36 -4.13 -36.19
C LYS A 276 -10.02 -3.75 -35.55
N TYR A 277 -9.94 -3.82 -34.22
CA TYR A 277 -8.75 -3.46 -33.44
C TYR A 277 -8.27 -4.66 -32.62
N PRO A 278 -7.04 -5.17 -32.83
CA PRO A 278 -6.54 -6.30 -32.06
C PRO A 278 -6.30 -5.92 -30.59
N VAL A 279 -6.78 -6.76 -29.66
CA VAL A 279 -6.59 -6.64 -28.21
C VAL A 279 -5.44 -7.54 -27.80
N LEU A 280 -4.31 -6.95 -27.42
CA LEU A 280 -3.04 -7.70 -27.27
C LEU A 280 -2.82 -8.30 -25.88
N ASN A 281 -3.52 -7.83 -24.86
CA ASN A 281 -3.29 -8.28 -23.49
C ASN A 281 -4.58 -8.24 -22.65
N GLN A 282 -4.52 -8.93 -21.50
CA GLN A 282 -5.65 -9.06 -20.59
C GLN A 282 -6.09 -7.71 -19.98
N GLU A 283 -5.15 -6.77 -19.81
CA GLU A 283 -5.46 -5.42 -19.29
C GLU A 283 -6.39 -4.68 -20.24
N MET A 284 -6.09 -4.71 -21.54
CA MET A 284 -6.93 -4.09 -22.56
C MET A 284 -8.27 -4.82 -22.70
N LEU A 285 -8.29 -6.15 -22.62
CA LEU A 285 -9.54 -6.90 -22.61
C LEU A 285 -10.44 -6.51 -21.42
N THR A 286 -9.85 -6.31 -20.25
CA THR A 286 -10.56 -5.87 -19.03
C THR A 286 -11.06 -4.44 -19.18
N ALA A 287 -10.26 -3.54 -19.75
CA ALA A 287 -10.67 -2.15 -20.00
C ALA A 287 -11.86 -2.05 -20.97
N TYR A 288 -11.96 -2.96 -21.93
CA TYR A 288 -13.06 -3.02 -22.91
C TYR A 288 -14.17 -4.03 -22.56
N ALA A 289 -14.18 -4.61 -21.35
CA ALA A 289 -15.19 -5.57 -20.92
C ALA A 289 -16.66 -5.10 -21.09
N PRO A 290 -17.00 -3.80 -21.00
CA PRO A 290 -18.36 -3.32 -21.31
C PRO A 290 -18.85 -3.59 -22.73
N LEU A 291 -17.95 -3.90 -23.66
CA LEU A 291 -18.30 -4.25 -25.03
C LEU A 291 -18.86 -5.67 -25.18
N GLY A 292 -18.99 -6.42 -24.08
CA GLY A 292 -19.58 -7.76 -24.03
C GLY A 292 -18.54 -8.86 -23.78
N GLN A 293 -19.00 -10.11 -23.74
CA GLN A 293 -18.10 -11.27 -23.63
C GLN A 293 -17.44 -11.58 -24.97
N VAL A 294 -16.27 -12.23 -24.97
CA VAL A 294 -15.59 -12.62 -26.20
C VAL A 294 -16.43 -13.66 -26.98
N GLY A 295 -16.94 -13.27 -28.15
CA GLY A 295 -17.68 -14.13 -29.07
C GLY A 295 -16.79 -14.84 -30.10
N PHE A 296 -17.29 -15.93 -30.67
CA PHE A 296 -16.62 -16.68 -31.74
C PHE A 296 -17.25 -16.40 -33.10
N VAL A 297 -16.43 -16.05 -34.08
CA VAL A 297 -16.83 -15.73 -35.46
C VAL A 297 -15.94 -16.47 -36.48
N SER A 298 -16.38 -16.52 -37.73
CA SER A 298 -15.58 -17.05 -38.83
C SER A 298 -14.43 -16.11 -39.22
N GLN A 299 -13.39 -16.63 -39.86
CA GLN A 299 -12.31 -15.79 -40.39
C GLN A 299 -12.83 -14.82 -41.45
N SER A 300 -13.73 -15.27 -42.33
CA SER A 300 -14.37 -14.44 -43.36
C SER A 300 -15.17 -13.26 -42.78
N TYR A 301 -15.77 -13.43 -41.61
CA TYR A 301 -16.42 -12.32 -40.91
C TYR A 301 -15.39 -11.25 -40.53
N LEU A 302 -14.28 -11.64 -39.89
CA LEU A 302 -13.22 -10.70 -39.53
C LEU A 302 -12.60 -10.04 -40.76
N ASP A 303 -12.45 -10.76 -41.86
CA ASP A 303 -11.86 -10.24 -43.10
C ASP A 303 -12.71 -9.13 -43.75
N GLY A 304 -14.01 -9.04 -43.39
CA GLY A 304 -14.89 -7.95 -43.80
C GLY A 304 -14.59 -6.60 -43.13
N PHE A 305 -13.72 -6.55 -42.12
CA PHE A 305 -13.35 -5.33 -41.40
C PHE A 305 -11.90 -4.93 -41.65
N ALA A 306 -11.66 -3.63 -41.80
CA ALA A 306 -10.32 -3.08 -41.89
C ALA A 306 -9.56 -3.29 -40.57
N THR A 307 -8.41 -3.96 -40.62
CA THR A 307 -7.53 -4.11 -39.45
C THR A 307 -6.85 -2.78 -39.14
N MET A 308 -7.13 -2.25 -37.95
CA MET A 308 -6.54 -1.02 -37.44
C MET A 308 -5.36 -1.33 -36.49
N GLN A 309 -4.80 -0.30 -35.86
CA GLN A 309 -3.82 -0.45 -34.79
C GLN A 309 -4.36 -1.30 -33.62
N PRO A 310 -3.47 -1.87 -32.80
CA PRO A 310 -3.85 -2.46 -31.52
C PRO A 310 -4.67 -1.52 -30.64
N ALA A 311 -5.67 -2.08 -29.96
CA ALA A 311 -6.52 -1.33 -29.05
C ALA A 311 -5.71 -0.83 -27.86
N GLY A 312 -5.66 0.50 -27.69
CA GLY A 312 -5.12 1.17 -26.50
C GLY A 312 -6.23 1.69 -25.59
N ARG A 313 -5.85 2.41 -24.52
CA ARG A 313 -6.80 2.97 -23.53
C ARG A 313 -7.53 4.23 -24.00
N VAL A 314 -7.29 4.66 -25.23
CA VAL A 314 -7.91 5.85 -25.80
C VAL A 314 -9.00 5.39 -26.76
N MET A 315 -10.21 5.91 -26.59
CA MET A 315 -11.34 5.66 -27.47
C MET A 315 -11.98 6.97 -27.92
N ARG A 316 -12.64 6.95 -29.08
CA ARG A 316 -13.28 8.14 -29.67
C ARG A 316 -14.73 7.86 -30.02
N SER A 317 -15.61 8.79 -29.68
CA SER A 317 -17.03 8.77 -30.08
C SER A 317 -17.24 9.24 -31.52
N PRO A 318 -18.41 8.98 -32.13
CA PRO A 318 -18.76 9.52 -33.45
C PRO A 318 -18.70 11.05 -33.49
N ASN A 319 -19.14 11.73 -32.42
CA ASN A 319 -19.08 13.18 -32.29
C ASN A 319 -17.66 13.75 -32.09
N GLY A 320 -16.65 12.89 -31.97
CA GLY A 320 -15.24 13.26 -31.88
C GLY A 320 -14.68 13.53 -30.51
N THR A 321 -15.46 13.36 -29.45
CA THR A 321 -14.96 13.36 -28.07
C THR A 321 -14.01 12.18 -27.86
N ILE A 322 -12.86 12.43 -27.24
CA ILE A 322 -11.86 11.41 -26.93
C ILE A 322 -11.94 11.09 -25.44
N TYR A 323 -11.92 9.81 -25.12
CA TYR A 323 -12.02 9.29 -23.76
C TYR A 323 -10.82 8.41 -23.41
N PHE A 324 -10.44 8.44 -22.14
CA PHE A 324 -9.63 7.41 -21.50
C PHE A 324 -10.55 6.31 -20.96
N THR A 325 -10.14 5.04 -21.10
CA THR A 325 -10.85 3.91 -20.51
C THR A 325 -9.98 3.13 -19.52
N ASP A 326 -10.58 2.82 -18.38
CA ASP A 326 -10.04 1.91 -17.38
C ASP A 326 -11.19 1.28 -16.58
N ALA A 327 -11.09 -0.01 -16.24
CA ALA A 327 -12.06 -0.71 -15.39
C ALA A 327 -13.54 -0.37 -15.68
N SER A 328 -13.96 -0.47 -16.94
CA SER A 328 -15.33 -0.23 -17.41
C SER A 328 -15.85 1.22 -17.34
N ILE A 329 -14.98 2.19 -17.02
CA ILE A 329 -15.33 3.61 -17.01
C ILE A 329 -14.67 4.39 -18.14
N LYS A 330 -15.35 5.46 -18.54
CA LYS A 330 -15.09 6.33 -19.68
C LYS A 330 -14.85 7.75 -19.17
N LEU A 331 -13.64 8.29 -19.27
CA LEU A 331 -13.28 9.62 -18.77
C LEU A 331 -12.94 10.56 -19.93
N PRO A 332 -13.67 11.67 -20.15
CA PRO A 332 -13.42 12.55 -21.28
C PRO A 332 -12.08 13.29 -21.12
N PHE A 333 -11.28 13.35 -22.18
CA PHE A 333 -10.13 14.22 -22.26
C PHE A 333 -10.56 15.64 -22.59
N GLY A 334 -10.04 16.63 -21.84
CA GLY A 334 -10.32 18.05 -22.11
C GLY A 334 -9.48 18.64 -23.24
N SER A 335 -8.39 17.98 -23.66
CA SER A 335 -7.55 18.44 -24.76
C SER A 335 -6.71 17.29 -25.36
N CYS A 336 -6.23 17.49 -26.58
CA CYS A 336 -5.30 16.55 -27.21
C CYS A 336 -3.93 16.49 -26.49
N GLY A 337 -3.48 17.60 -25.89
CA GLY A 337 -2.24 17.61 -25.10
C GLY A 337 -2.29 16.58 -23.97
N LEU A 338 -3.44 16.48 -23.28
CA LEU A 338 -3.62 15.50 -22.22
C LEU A 338 -3.66 14.06 -22.74
N VAL A 339 -4.17 13.83 -23.96
CA VAL A 339 -4.10 12.52 -24.61
C VAL A 339 -2.63 12.11 -24.81
N VAL A 340 -1.80 13.03 -25.30
CA VAL A 340 -0.35 12.82 -25.49
C VAL A 340 0.37 12.62 -24.16
N ASP A 341 0.00 13.37 -23.12
CA ASP A 341 0.57 13.20 -21.77
C ASP A 341 0.39 11.76 -21.27
N TYR A 342 -0.77 11.16 -21.52
CA TYR A 342 -1.08 9.76 -21.20
C TYR A 342 -0.57 8.74 -22.23
N GLY A 343 0.32 9.16 -23.14
CA GLY A 343 0.96 8.29 -24.13
C GLY A 343 0.08 7.94 -25.34
N GLY A 344 -1.06 8.61 -25.51
CA GLY A 344 -1.97 8.44 -26.63
C GLY A 344 -1.66 9.35 -27.82
N LYS A 345 -2.49 9.26 -28.86
CA LYS A 345 -2.49 10.17 -30.02
C LYS A 345 -3.92 10.58 -30.37
N CYS A 346 -4.09 11.72 -31.02
CA CYS A 346 -5.41 12.26 -31.41
C CYS A 346 -5.72 12.10 -32.90
N ASP A 347 -4.86 11.41 -33.63
CA ASP A 347 -5.12 10.98 -35.01
C ASP A 347 -5.73 9.57 -35.03
N VAL A 348 -6.20 9.12 -36.19
CA VAL A 348 -6.89 7.83 -36.38
C VAL A 348 -6.08 6.61 -35.96
N SER A 349 -4.75 6.71 -35.83
CA SER A 349 -3.89 5.65 -35.32
C SER A 349 -3.81 5.60 -33.79
N GLY A 350 -4.44 6.57 -33.11
CA GLY A 350 -4.30 6.81 -31.67
C GLY A 350 -5.43 6.33 -30.79
N PHE A 351 -6.58 5.98 -31.37
CA PHE A 351 -7.80 5.67 -30.61
C PHE A 351 -8.59 4.52 -31.21
N VAL A 352 -9.38 3.84 -30.40
CA VAL A 352 -10.43 2.93 -30.87
C VAL A 352 -11.67 3.75 -31.19
N GLN A 353 -12.09 3.79 -32.46
CA GLN A 353 -13.36 4.41 -32.84
C GLN A 353 -14.51 3.48 -32.43
N LEU A 354 -15.45 3.99 -31.62
CA LEU A 354 -16.64 3.26 -31.17
C LEU A 354 -17.91 3.96 -31.65
N SER A 355 -19.01 3.20 -31.78
CA SER A 355 -20.36 3.76 -31.96
C SER A 355 -20.91 4.31 -30.64
N ASP A 356 -22.00 5.08 -30.72
CA ASP A 356 -22.67 5.59 -29.52
C ASP A 356 -23.20 4.44 -28.64
N ASP A 357 -23.78 3.39 -29.25
CA ASP A 357 -24.24 2.18 -28.55
C ASP A 357 -23.12 1.49 -27.78
N GLN A 358 -21.96 1.30 -28.42
CA GLN A 358 -20.80 0.68 -27.78
C GLN A 358 -20.26 1.53 -26.63
N LEU A 359 -20.27 2.85 -26.80
CA LEU A 359 -19.87 3.78 -25.74
C LEU A 359 -20.86 3.84 -24.60
N SER A 360 -22.15 3.57 -24.83
CA SER A 360 -23.18 3.56 -23.80
C SER A 360 -22.95 2.48 -22.73
N GLY A 361 -22.25 1.39 -23.09
CA GLY A 361 -21.86 0.34 -22.15
C GLY A 361 -20.88 0.80 -21.06
N PHE A 362 -20.14 1.89 -21.29
CA PHE A 362 -19.17 2.42 -20.32
C PHE A 362 -19.81 3.46 -19.40
N ALA A 363 -19.60 3.31 -18.09
CA ALA A 363 -20.00 4.33 -17.13
C ALA A 363 -19.16 5.60 -17.30
N THR A 364 -19.79 6.77 -17.30
CA THR A 364 -19.09 8.05 -17.54
C THR A 364 -18.49 8.58 -16.24
N GLY A 365 -17.16 8.76 -16.24
CA GLY A 365 -16.41 9.34 -15.14
C GLY A 365 -16.17 10.85 -15.30
N PRO A 366 -15.52 11.49 -14.31
CA PRO A 366 -15.12 12.90 -14.41
C PRO A 366 -14.08 13.09 -15.53
N ALA A 367 -13.90 14.33 -15.98
CA ALA A 367 -12.87 14.65 -16.96
C ALA A 367 -11.48 14.21 -16.49
N MET A 368 -10.66 13.75 -17.42
CA MET A 368 -9.25 13.43 -17.15
C MET A 368 -8.50 14.69 -16.75
N GLY A 369 -7.71 14.59 -15.69
CA GLY A 369 -6.73 15.58 -15.27
C GLY A 369 -5.30 15.09 -15.47
N PRO A 370 -4.29 15.93 -15.20
CA PRO A 370 -2.88 15.56 -15.35
C PRO A 370 -2.33 14.76 -14.15
N ILE A 371 -3.14 14.53 -13.13
CA ILE A 371 -2.76 13.77 -11.93
C ILE A 371 -3.71 12.59 -11.78
N LEU A 372 -3.11 11.41 -11.64
CA LEU A 372 -3.80 10.14 -11.44
C LEU A 372 -3.36 9.52 -10.12
N GLY A 373 -4.31 9.34 -9.21
CA GLY A 373 -4.20 8.40 -8.11
C GLY A 373 -4.55 6.99 -8.58
N THR A 374 -3.97 5.98 -7.93
CA THR A 374 -4.34 4.58 -8.16
C THR A 374 -5.14 4.04 -6.99
N THR A 375 -5.96 3.02 -7.22
CA THR A 375 -6.68 2.30 -6.16
C THR A 375 -5.75 1.65 -5.14
N ALA A 376 -4.47 1.43 -5.48
CA ALA A 376 -3.43 0.95 -4.58
C ALA A 376 -2.82 2.07 -3.69
N GLY A 377 -3.24 3.33 -3.88
CA GLY A 377 -2.79 4.48 -3.10
C GLY A 377 -1.59 5.24 -3.68
N SER A 378 -1.07 4.85 -4.84
CA SER A 378 -0.03 5.60 -5.56
C SER A 378 -0.62 6.89 -6.13
N ARG A 379 0.22 7.90 -6.38
CA ARG A 379 -0.19 9.10 -7.11
C ARG A 379 0.88 9.49 -8.11
N TYR A 380 0.49 9.82 -9.33
CA TYR A 380 1.39 10.18 -10.41
C TYR A 380 0.94 11.46 -11.09
N TYR A 381 1.88 12.36 -11.33
CA TYR A 381 1.74 13.39 -12.35
C TYR A 381 2.13 12.80 -13.69
N VAL A 382 1.21 12.83 -14.65
CA VAL A 382 1.38 12.25 -15.98
C VAL A 382 1.63 13.39 -16.96
N THR A 383 2.78 13.33 -17.64
CA THR A 383 3.12 14.33 -18.65
C THR A 383 4.10 13.77 -19.68
N SER A 384 3.93 14.17 -20.94
CA SER A 384 4.79 13.82 -22.07
C SER A 384 5.05 12.31 -22.18
N GLY A 385 4.04 11.47 -21.93
CA GLY A 385 4.15 10.02 -21.98
C GLY A 385 4.95 9.39 -20.84
N THR A 386 5.18 10.11 -19.73
CA THR A 386 5.88 9.61 -18.54
C THR A 386 5.02 9.76 -17.29
N LYS A 387 5.29 8.97 -16.26
CA LYS A 387 4.68 9.11 -14.94
C LYS A 387 5.72 9.51 -13.89
N ARG A 388 5.42 10.57 -13.15
CA ARG A 388 6.25 11.07 -12.03
C ARG A 388 5.49 10.84 -10.74
N GLU A 389 5.97 9.93 -9.92
CA GLU A 389 5.31 9.60 -8.66
C GLU A 389 5.37 10.78 -7.68
N ILE A 390 4.25 11.09 -7.05
CA ILE A 390 4.09 12.18 -6.07
C ILE A 390 4.10 11.55 -4.68
N LEU A 391 5.01 12.00 -3.81
CA LEU A 391 5.14 11.47 -2.45
C LEU A 391 3.93 11.78 -1.56
N ASP A 392 3.55 13.05 -1.47
CA ASP A 392 2.51 13.56 -0.58
C ASP A 392 1.86 14.84 -1.12
N ASN A 393 0.80 15.31 -0.45
CA ASN A 393 0.09 16.54 -0.83
C ASN A 393 1.02 17.77 -0.81
N THR A 394 1.96 17.82 0.15
CA THR A 394 2.92 18.92 0.28
C THR A 394 3.86 18.97 -0.93
N SER A 395 4.35 17.83 -1.39
CA SER A 395 5.20 17.69 -2.58
C SER A 395 4.46 18.15 -3.84
N GLN A 396 3.18 17.80 -3.97
CA GLN A 396 2.33 18.25 -5.08
C GLN A 396 2.17 19.77 -5.08
N SER A 397 1.83 20.35 -3.92
CA SER A 397 1.64 21.80 -3.79
C SER A 397 2.94 22.58 -4.01
N ALA A 398 4.07 22.10 -3.49
CA ALA A 398 5.38 22.71 -3.66
C ALA A 398 5.86 22.69 -5.12
N ALA A 399 5.40 21.72 -5.91
CA ALA A 399 5.65 21.64 -7.34
C ALA A 399 4.68 22.51 -8.18
N GLY A 400 3.74 23.23 -7.55
CA GLY A 400 2.76 24.08 -8.25
C GLY A 400 1.71 23.29 -9.04
N LEU A 401 1.50 22.02 -8.71
CA LEU A 401 0.56 21.15 -9.42
C LEU A 401 -0.88 21.34 -8.89
N PRO A 402 -1.90 21.22 -9.76
CA PRO A 402 -3.29 21.41 -9.38
C PRO A 402 -3.71 20.44 -8.27
N SER A 403 -4.61 20.86 -7.38
CA SER A 403 -5.21 19.97 -6.39
C SER A 403 -6.21 19.01 -7.03
N GLY A 404 -6.38 17.83 -6.44
CA GLY A 404 -7.29 16.79 -6.95
C GLY A 404 -6.62 15.88 -7.98
N PHE A 405 -7.27 14.74 -8.24
CA PHE A 405 -6.79 13.71 -9.14
C PHE A 405 -7.92 12.73 -9.46
N ASN A 406 -7.86 12.08 -10.63
CA ASN A 406 -8.70 10.92 -10.91
C ASN A 406 -8.15 9.71 -10.14
N VAL A 407 -8.99 8.76 -9.73
CA VAL A 407 -8.54 7.49 -9.12
C VAL A 407 -8.89 6.34 -10.05
N LEU A 408 -7.87 5.72 -10.63
CA LEU A 408 -7.99 4.60 -11.57
C LEU A 408 -7.23 3.36 -11.06
N THR A 409 -7.25 2.25 -11.78
CA THR A 409 -6.43 1.08 -11.42
C THR A 409 -4.94 1.34 -11.65
N GLU A 410 -4.06 0.57 -11.00
CA GLU A 410 -2.61 0.67 -11.25
C GLU A 410 -2.25 0.37 -12.72
N SER A 411 -3.07 -0.46 -13.40
CA SER A 411 -2.90 -0.78 -14.82
C SER A 411 -3.09 0.43 -15.75
N ALA A 412 -3.82 1.46 -15.31
CA ALA A 412 -4.07 2.66 -16.10
C ALA A 412 -2.77 3.40 -16.48
N VAL A 413 -1.72 3.25 -15.67
CA VAL A 413 -0.42 3.91 -15.86
C VAL A 413 0.74 2.93 -15.90
N SER A 414 0.49 1.62 -15.94
CA SER A 414 1.53 0.58 -15.90
C SER A 414 2.51 0.72 -17.08
N ALA A 415 1.98 1.00 -18.28
CA ALA A 415 2.75 1.15 -19.51
C ALA A 415 3.57 2.44 -19.59
N LEU A 416 3.28 3.45 -18.76
CA LEU A 416 4.03 4.70 -18.77
C LEU A 416 5.37 4.53 -18.04
N PRO A 417 6.51 4.88 -18.67
CA PRO A 417 7.81 4.86 -18.02
C PRO A 417 7.86 5.84 -16.84
N TYR A 418 8.59 5.44 -15.80
CA TYR A 418 8.85 6.31 -14.67
C TYR A 418 9.79 7.45 -15.07
N ALA A 419 9.49 8.64 -14.56
CA ALA A 419 10.36 9.81 -14.60
C ALA A 419 10.61 10.32 -13.16
N ALA A 420 11.56 11.25 -13.01
CA ALA A 420 12.00 11.73 -11.70
C ALA A 420 10.80 12.14 -10.82
N PRO A 421 10.66 11.58 -9.61
CA PRO A 421 9.47 11.76 -8.79
C PRO A 421 9.35 13.21 -8.29
N ILE A 422 8.14 13.56 -7.85
CA ILE A 422 7.81 14.84 -7.25
C ILE A 422 7.80 14.66 -5.74
N VAL A 423 8.91 15.06 -5.13
CA VAL A 423 9.16 14.93 -3.70
C VAL A 423 9.60 16.27 -3.14
N ARG A 424 9.07 16.65 -1.99
CA ARG A 424 9.59 17.78 -1.21
C ARG A 424 10.93 17.41 -0.58
N ASP A 425 11.70 18.44 -0.23
CA ASP A 425 12.97 18.27 0.46
C ASP A 425 12.77 17.98 1.95
N ALA A 426 13.81 17.44 2.59
CA ALA A 426 13.90 17.16 4.02
C ALA A 426 12.74 16.33 4.58
N VAL A 427 12.54 15.13 4.04
CA VAL A 427 11.43 14.24 4.41
C VAL A 427 11.85 12.77 4.42
N PHE A 428 11.27 11.97 5.31
CA PHE A 428 11.39 10.52 5.23
C PHE A 428 10.29 9.92 4.36
N ALA A 429 10.67 8.96 3.52
CA ALA A 429 9.76 8.17 2.71
C ALA A 429 10.03 6.68 2.89
N THR A 430 8.95 5.90 2.94
CA THR A 430 9.02 4.44 2.97
C THR A 430 9.18 3.91 1.54
N GLN A 431 10.05 2.93 1.34
CA GLN A 431 10.07 2.19 0.08
C GLN A 431 8.93 1.18 0.07
N ARG A 432 7.96 1.37 -0.83
CA ARG A 432 6.74 0.56 -0.91
C ARG A 432 7.07 -0.93 -1.09
N GLY A 433 6.35 -1.78 -0.34
CA GLY A 433 6.56 -3.22 -0.33
C GLY A 433 7.74 -3.70 0.52
N THR A 434 8.40 -2.80 1.26
CA THR A 434 9.53 -3.13 2.12
C THR A 434 9.43 -2.41 3.48
N SER A 435 10.29 -2.77 4.43
CA SER A 435 10.50 -2.05 5.69
C SER A 435 11.62 -1.00 5.61
N SER A 436 12.14 -0.74 4.40
CA SER A 436 13.24 0.21 4.18
C SER A 436 12.73 1.64 4.08
N TYR A 437 13.53 2.58 4.60
CA TYR A 437 13.23 4.00 4.54
C TYR A 437 14.35 4.76 3.82
N SER A 438 14.00 5.88 3.22
CA SER A 438 14.94 6.85 2.65
C SER A 438 14.65 8.23 3.22
N TYR A 439 15.70 8.95 3.62
CA TYR A 439 15.63 10.39 3.82
C TYR A 439 15.84 11.06 2.46
N LEU A 440 14.87 11.84 2.02
CA LEU A 440 14.92 12.63 0.79
C LEU A 440 15.35 14.04 1.17
N GLY A 441 16.56 14.42 0.74
CA GLY A 441 17.22 15.65 1.15
C GLY A 441 18.23 16.08 0.08
N ASN A 442 18.47 17.38 -0.12
CA ASN A 442 19.54 17.86 -0.99
C ASN A 442 19.54 17.22 -2.40
N LYS A 443 18.35 16.97 -2.97
CA LYS A 443 18.15 16.28 -4.26
C LYS A 443 18.67 14.82 -4.30
N SER A 444 18.87 14.19 -3.15
CA SER A 444 19.35 12.81 -3.03
C SER A 444 18.45 11.98 -2.10
N ALA A 445 18.43 10.67 -2.32
CA ALA A 445 17.80 9.69 -1.43
C ALA A 445 18.88 8.98 -0.60
N TYR A 446 18.91 9.27 0.69
CA TYR A 446 19.84 8.68 1.66
C TYR A 446 19.17 7.46 2.29
N PRO A 447 19.66 6.22 2.07
CA PRO A 447 19.10 5.04 2.71
C PRO A 447 19.24 5.17 4.23
N VAL A 448 18.15 4.95 4.97
CA VAL A 448 18.13 5.08 6.43
C VAL A 448 18.64 3.79 7.06
N ASP A 449 19.67 3.91 7.89
CA ASP A 449 20.19 2.80 8.67
C ASP A 449 19.14 2.30 9.68
N ALA A 450 19.12 0.98 9.95
CA ALA A 450 18.14 0.39 10.86
C ALA A 450 18.22 0.97 12.28
N GLY A 451 19.43 1.24 12.78
CA GLY A 451 19.64 1.87 14.08
C GLY A 451 19.25 3.35 14.12
N ALA A 452 19.25 4.02 12.96
CA ALA A 452 18.81 5.40 12.82
C ALA A 452 17.29 5.54 12.72
N ALA A 453 16.59 4.53 12.21
CA ALA A 453 15.15 4.60 11.97
C ALA A 453 14.34 4.84 13.26
N ALA A 454 14.68 4.13 14.34
CA ALA A 454 14.05 4.31 15.64
C ALA A 454 14.33 5.70 16.22
N GLY A 455 15.59 6.17 16.15
CA GLY A 455 15.98 7.49 16.62
C GLY A 455 15.30 8.64 15.86
N ALA A 456 15.05 8.45 14.56
CA ALA A 456 14.34 9.38 13.71
C ALA A 456 12.80 9.35 13.88
N GLY A 457 12.26 8.42 14.68
CA GLY A 457 10.82 8.30 14.94
C GLY A 457 10.03 7.59 13.83
N LEU A 458 10.68 6.74 13.03
CA LEU A 458 10.01 5.95 11.98
C LEU A 458 9.28 4.73 12.58
N PRO A 459 8.11 4.33 12.03
CA PRO A 459 7.49 4.80 10.78
C PRO A 459 6.73 6.14 10.87
N ASN A 460 6.43 6.63 12.07
CA ASN A 460 5.50 7.76 12.27
C ASN A 460 5.98 9.08 11.63
N ALA A 461 7.29 9.26 11.50
CA ALA A 461 7.89 10.42 10.84
C ALA A 461 7.91 10.32 9.29
N SER A 462 7.50 9.19 8.70
CA SER A 462 7.47 8.99 7.25
C SER A 462 6.25 9.70 6.66
N ALA A 463 6.45 10.47 5.58
CA ALA A 463 5.37 11.22 4.95
C ALA A 463 4.50 10.38 4.00
N GLY A 464 5.00 9.22 3.55
CA GLY A 464 4.33 8.39 2.57
C GLY A 464 5.24 7.28 2.05
N SER A 465 4.86 6.68 0.92
CA SER A 465 5.66 5.64 0.27
C SER A 465 5.87 5.90 -1.21
N LEU A 466 7.06 5.58 -1.69
CA LEU A 466 7.44 5.61 -3.11
C LEU A 466 7.75 4.20 -3.60
N SER A 467 7.47 3.93 -4.87
CA SER A 467 7.90 2.68 -5.50
C SER A 467 9.43 2.59 -5.60
N PRO A 468 10.00 1.37 -5.62
CA PRO A 468 11.44 1.18 -5.86
C PRO A 468 11.92 1.83 -7.18
N ASN A 469 11.09 1.81 -8.22
CA ASN A 469 11.43 2.40 -9.52
C ASN A 469 11.53 3.93 -9.44
N SER A 470 10.62 4.59 -8.72
CA SER A 470 10.70 6.05 -8.51
C SER A 470 11.90 6.43 -7.64
N LEU A 471 12.17 5.69 -6.57
CA LEU A 471 13.32 5.95 -5.70
C LEU A 471 14.65 5.79 -6.45
N ALA A 472 14.74 4.82 -7.36
CA ALA A 472 15.94 4.60 -8.19
C ALA A 472 16.25 5.76 -9.15
N LEU A 473 15.26 6.61 -9.46
CA LEU A 473 15.44 7.82 -10.27
C LEU A 473 15.92 9.04 -9.47
N ILE A 474 16.00 8.93 -8.14
CA ILE A 474 16.61 9.95 -7.28
C ILE A 474 18.09 9.59 -7.07
N PRO A 475 19.03 10.53 -7.25
CA PRO A 475 20.44 10.30 -6.94
C PRO A 475 20.63 9.69 -5.54
N LYS A 476 21.46 8.65 -5.44
CA LYS A 476 21.70 7.96 -4.17
C LYS A 476 22.66 8.78 -3.30
N GLY A 477 22.22 9.08 -2.08
CA GLY A 477 23.05 9.67 -1.03
C GLY A 477 23.84 8.62 -0.24
N ALA A 478 24.69 9.10 0.67
CA ALA A 478 25.29 8.25 1.70
C ALA A 478 24.23 7.67 2.66
N SER A 479 24.59 6.75 3.54
CA SER A 479 23.65 6.24 4.55
C SER A 479 23.25 7.34 5.54
N PHE A 480 21.96 7.47 5.80
CA PHE A 480 21.44 8.31 6.88
C PHE A 480 21.57 7.57 8.21
N THR A 481 22.55 7.99 9.01
CA THR A 481 22.95 7.34 10.26
C THR A 481 22.23 7.89 11.50
N GLY A 482 21.31 8.84 11.33
CA GLY A 482 20.70 9.56 12.46
C GLY A 482 21.57 10.72 12.96
N ILE A 483 22.73 10.96 12.34
CA ILE A 483 23.58 12.11 12.62
C ILE A 483 23.32 13.17 11.55
N VAL A 484 22.90 14.34 11.98
CA VAL A 484 22.53 15.46 11.10
C VAL A 484 23.32 16.72 11.44
N GLN A 485 23.43 17.61 10.47
CA GLN A 485 24.07 18.91 10.65
C GLN A 485 23.27 19.95 9.89
N VAL A 486 23.02 21.09 10.52
CA VAL A 486 22.41 22.23 9.82
C VAL A 486 23.46 22.83 8.90
N ALA A 487 23.14 23.00 7.62
CA ALA A 487 24.07 23.55 6.64
C ALA A 487 24.63 24.91 7.13
N GLY A 488 25.96 25.07 7.05
CA GLY A 488 26.66 26.27 7.52
C GLY A 488 26.98 26.32 9.02
N THR A 489 26.58 25.32 9.82
CA THR A 489 26.93 25.22 11.24
C THR A 489 28.02 24.17 11.46
N ALA A 490 28.81 24.26 12.54
CA ALA A 490 29.80 23.23 12.89
C ALA A 490 29.20 22.11 13.77
N THR A 491 28.12 22.41 14.48
CA THR A 491 27.50 21.50 15.46
C THR A 491 26.80 20.33 14.77
N LYS A 492 27.11 19.12 15.22
CA LYS A 492 26.41 17.90 14.81
C LYS A 492 25.31 17.59 15.82
N TYR A 493 24.23 16.99 15.34
CA TYR A 493 23.11 16.57 16.15
C TYR A 493 22.86 15.08 15.94
N VAL A 494 22.60 14.36 17.03
CA VAL A 494 22.23 12.95 17.02
C VAL A 494 20.72 12.86 17.24
N LEU A 495 20.00 12.29 16.27
CA LEU A 495 18.59 11.98 16.40
C LEU A 495 18.44 10.69 17.20
N ALA A 496 17.80 10.78 18.37
CA ALA A 496 17.58 9.64 19.23
C ALA A 496 16.36 9.86 20.15
N ASP A 497 15.68 8.78 20.51
CA ASP A 497 14.50 8.78 21.38
C ASP A 497 13.43 9.80 20.95
N GLY A 498 13.24 9.97 19.63
CA GLY A 498 12.29 10.93 19.05
C GLY A 498 12.65 12.40 19.24
N GLY A 499 13.89 12.71 19.64
CA GLY A 499 14.40 14.07 19.80
C GLY A 499 15.81 14.24 19.21
N SER A 500 16.44 15.36 19.53
CA SER A 500 17.80 15.68 19.08
C SER A 500 18.74 15.96 20.25
N TYR A 501 19.97 15.46 20.17
CA TYR A 501 21.05 15.77 21.11
C TYR A 501 22.17 16.47 20.37
N ALA A 502 22.60 17.64 20.86
CA ALA A 502 23.80 18.28 20.32
C ALA A 502 25.03 17.44 20.68
N TRP A 503 25.90 17.17 19.71
CA TRP A 503 27.15 16.46 19.93
C TRP A 503 28.28 17.47 20.16
N ASN A 504 28.81 17.53 21.38
CA ASN A 504 29.86 18.46 21.77
C ASN A 504 30.88 17.80 22.72
N THR A 505 31.65 16.86 22.18
CA THR A 505 32.67 16.14 22.96
C THR A 505 34.04 16.81 22.94
N GLY A 506 34.19 17.94 22.24
CA GLY A 506 35.50 18.54 21.94
C GLY A 506 36.32 17.73 20.92
N SER A 507 35.76 16.66 20.33
CA SER A 507 36.42 15.85 19.31
C SER A 507 36.64 16.59 18.01
N THR A 508 37.80 16.38 17.38
CA THR A 508 38.04 16.73 15.98
C THR A 508 37.63 15.62 15.01
N SER A 509 37.16 14.47 15.51
CA SER A 509 36.78 13.32 14.69
C SER A 509 35.55 13.66 13.82
N ALA A 510 35.70 13.46 12.51
CA ALA A 510 34.65 13.74 11.54
C ALA A 510 33.51 12.71 11.66
N LEU A 511 32.46 13.04 12.43
CA LEU A 511 31.23 12.27 12.38
C LEU A 511 30.53 12.51 11.04
N PRO A 512 30.28 11.46 10.23
CA PRO A 512 29.56 11.59 8.98
C PRO A 512 28.12 11.99 9.29
N ALA A 513 27.75 13.19 8.86
CA ALA A 513 26.44 13.77 9.13
C ALA A 513 25.76 14.17 7.83
N VAL A 514 24.46 13.92 7.75
CA VAL A 514 23.64 14.37 6.62
C VAL A 514 23.27 15.83 6.84
N ALA A 515 23.49 16.68 5.82
CA ALA A 515 23.09 18.08 5.87
C ALA A 515 21.55 18.19 5.82
N VAL A 516 20.98 18.95 6.75
CA VAL A 516 19.54 19.16 6.87
C VAL A 516 19.20 20.66 7.02
N PRO A 517 18.01 21.11 6.59
CA PRO A 517 17.53 22.45 6.90
C PRO A 517 17.24 22.65 8.39
N GLN A 518 17.29 23.89 8.88
CA GLN A 518 16.95 24.22 10.27
C GLN A 518 15.52 23.75 10.65
N ALA A 519 14.57 23.86 9.72
CA ALA A 519 13.19 23.44 9.93
C ALA A 519 13.07 21.93 10.20
N PHE A 520 13.92 21.11 9.56
CA PHE A 520 13.95 19.67 9.81
C PHE A 520 14.44 19.37 11.22
N LEU A 521 15.55 19.99 11.65
CA LEU A 521 16.05 19.82 13.01
C LEU A 521 15.05 20.35 14.05
N GLY A 522 14.36 21.46 13.75
CA GLY A 522 13.33 22.05 14.60
C GLY A 522 12.10 21.16 14.83
N ALA A 523 11.87 20.14 14.00
CA ALA A 523 10.82 19.15 14.22
C ALA A 523 11.18 18.13 15.33
N TYR A 524 12.45 18.08 15.76
CA TYR A 524 12.94 17.19 16.81
C TYR A 524 13.23 17.98 18.09
N PRO A 525 12.47 17.75 19.19
CA PRO A 525 12.70 18.42 20.46
C PRO A 525 14.15 18.24 20.93
N SER A 526 14.80 19.33 21.34
CA SER A 526 16.13 19.26 21.93
C SER A 526 16.06 18.53 23.28
N LYS A 527 16.84 17.46 23.42
CA LYS A 527 16.92 16.61 24.62
C LYS A 527 18.19 16.87 25.45
N GLY A 528 19.09 17.72 24.95
CA GLY A 528 20.31 18.12 25.66
C GLY A 528 21.55 18.02 24.78
N THR A 529 22.70 17.79 25.43
CA THR A 529 24.00 17.72 24.77
C THR A 529 24.74 16.48 25.23
N ILE A 530 25.29 15.71 24.28
CA ILE A 530 26.24 14.63 24.54
C ILE A 530 27.63 15.26 24.56
N VAL A 531 28.28 15.20 25.72
CA VAL A 531 29.60 15.76 26.00
C VAL A 531 30.54 14.67 26.53
N ALA A 532 31.83 14.99 26.71
CA ALA A 532 32.73 14.08 27.41
C ALA A 532 32.19 13.78 28.84
N GLY A 533 32.13 12.52 29.21
CA GLY A 533 31.52 11.99 30.43
C GLY A 533 30.05 11.58 30.30
N SER A 534 29.36 11.93 29.20
CA SER A 534 28.03 11.37 28.92
C SER A 534 28.10 9.85 28.77
N MET A 535 27.03 9.16 29.14
CA MET A 535 26.91 7.71 29.00
C MET A 535 25.92 7.39 27.90
N ILE A 536 26.33 6.54 26.95
CA ILE A 536 25.54 6.17 25.80
C ILE A 536 25.46 4.65 25.63
N LYS A 537 24.36 4.16 25.06
CA LYS A 537 24.21 2.78 24.61
C LYS A 537 23.49 2.76 23.27
N THR A 538 23.48 1.61 22.61
CA THR A 538 22.69 1.44 21.38
C THR A 538 21.43 0.59 21.64
N PRO A 539 20.44 0.60 20.73
CA PRO A 539 19.31 -0.32 20.82
C PRO A 539 19.72 -1.79 20.67
N SER A 540 20.77 -2.07 19.87
CA SER A 540 21.21 -3.44 19.56
C SER A 540 22.13 -4.07 20.60
N SER A 541 22.67 -3.27 21.54
CA SER A 541 23.66 -3.73 22.52
C SER A 541 23.38 -3.22 23.92
N ALA A 542 23.53 -4.11 24.92
CA ALA A 542 23.50 -3.74 26.33
C ALA A 542 24.79 -3.05 26.82
N THR A 543 25.83 -2.99 25.99
CA THR A 543 27.10 -2.34 26.37
C THR A 543 26.89 -0.84 26.51
N VAL A 544 27.16 -0.32 27.70
CA VAL A 544 27.17 1.12 27.96
C VAL A 544 28.59 1.63 27.75
N TYR A 545 28.71 2.78 27.09
CA TYR A 545 29.96 3.47 26.86
C TYR A 545 29.98 4.80 27.60
N ILE A 546 31.10 5.14 28.20
CA ILE A 546 31.38 6.53 28.58
C ILE A 546 32.05 7.25 27.41
N VAL A 547 31.51 8.42 27.07
CA VAL A 547 31.97 9.24 25.96
C VAL A 547 33.21 10.00 26.39
N MET A 548 34.31 9.86 25.65
CA MET A 548 35.51 10.68 25.81
C MET A 548 35.64 11.65 24.63
N ALA A 549 36.64 12.53 24.67
CA ALA A 549 36.86 13.50 23.61
C ALA A 549 37.11 12.84 22.24
N ASP A 550 37.83 11.73 22.18
CA ASP A 550 38.28 11.09 20.93
C ASP A 550 37.84 9.63 20.77
N LYS A 551 37.29 9.01 21.82
CA LYS A 551 36.94 7.59 21.86
C LYS A 551 35.76 7.29 22.78
N LEU A 552 35.24 6.07 22.69
CA LEU A 552 34.27 5.50 23.62
C LEU A 552 34.95 4.46 24.50
N LEU A 553 34.73 4.49 25.81
CA LEU A 553 35.22 3.45 26.71
C LEU A 553 34.05 2.55 27.12
N PRO A 554 34.05 1.25 26.78
CA PRO A 554 33.01 0.34 27.21
C PRO A 554 33.06 0.15 28.73
N VAL A 555 31.92 0.08 29.39
CA VAL A 555 31.81 -0.13 30.84
C VAL A 555 31.34 -1.55 31.09
N GLY A 556 32.16 -2.33 31.81
CA GLY A 556 31.96 -3.78 31.96
C GLY A 556 31.13 -4.21 33.18
N ALA A 557 30.81 -3.31 34.09
CA ALA A 557 30.08 -3.63 35.33
C ALA A 557 29.20 -2.45 35.76
N TRP A 558 28.09 -2.75 36.45
CA TRP A 558 27.14 -1.74 36.92
C TRP A 558 27.77 -0.83 37.97
N GLU A 559 28.58 -1.39 38.88
CA GLU A 559 29.30 -0.66 39.91
C GLU A 559 30.28 0.35 39.29
N SER A 560 30.96 -0.01 38.20
CA SER A 560 31.81 0.91 37.44
C SER A 560 31.00 2.07 36.87
N LEU A 561 29.80 1.80 36.36
CA LEU A 561 28.93 2.82 35.81
C LEU A 561 28.44 3.80 36.87
N VAL A 562 28.00 3.29 38.04
CA VAL A 562 27.59 4.09 39.20
C VAL A 562 28.75 4.94 39.72
N ALA A 563 29.96 4.37 39.79
CA ALA A 563 31.16 5.11 40.19
C ALA A 563 31.46 6.27 39.21
N LEU A 564 31.39 6.01 37.90
CA LEU A 564 31.58 7.05 36.87
C LEU A 564 30.46 8.10 36.84
N ALA A 565 29.28 7.80 37.41
CA ALA A 565 28.20 8.75 37.64
C ALA A 565 28.31 9.50 38.98
N GLY A 566 29.45 9.40 39.67
CA GLY A 566 29.67 10.04 40.97
C GLY A 566 28.82 9.45 42.09
N GLY A 567 28.55 8.14 42.04
CA GLY A 567 27.75 7.41 43.04
C GLY A 567 26.24 7.56 42.87
N LYS A 568 25.78 8.24 41.81
CA LYS A 568 24.36 8.47 41.51
C LYS A 568 23.84 7.45 40.49
N THR A 569 22.53 7.39 40.32
CA THR A 569 21.91 6.62 39.24
C THR A 569 22.40 7.13 37.87
N PRO A 570 23.04 6.28 37.04
CA PRO A 570 23.53 6.69 35.74
C PRO A 570 22.42 7.12 34.78
N VAL A 571 22.61 8.24 34.08
CA VAL A 571 21.75 8.66 32.97
C VAL A 571 22.36 8.17 31.67
N ILE A 572 21.70 7.20 31.02
CA ILE A 572 22.19 6.55 29.80
C ILE A 572 21.32 6.97 28.62
N THR A 573 21.92 7.64 27.64
CA THR A 573 21.23 8.02 26.40
C THR A 573 21.30 6.88 25.39
N THR A 574 20.17 6.47 24.82
CA THR A 574 20.20 5.51 23.71
C THR A 574 20.51 6.28 22.42
N VAL A 575 21.47 5.83 21.62
CA VAL A 575 21.91 6.48 20.39
C VAL A 575 21.97 5.49 19.23
N PRO A 576 21.94 5.93 17.95
CA PRO A 576 22.06 5.03 16.81
C PRO A 576 23.35 4.19 16.83
N ASP A 577 23.28 2.94 16.36
CA ASP A 577 24.42 2.02 16.28
C ASP A 577 25.59 2.58 15.46
N SER A 578 25.26 3.29 14.39
CA SER A 578 26.18 3.98 13.49
C SER A 578 27.07 5.00 14.21
N LEU A 579 26.56 5.70 15.23
CA LEU A 579 27.34 6.66 16.01
C LEU A 579 28.41 5.95 16.83
N VAL A 580 28.02 4.88 17.54
CA VAL A 580 28.98 4.07 18.30
C VAL A 580 29.97 3.43 17.35
N ALA A 581 29.56 2.92 16.18
CA ALA A 581 30.43 2.34 15.17
C ALA A 581 31.49 3.33 14.66
N ALA A 582 31.12 4.60 14.42
CA ALA A 582 31.99 5.63 13.86
C ALA A 582 33.11 6.11 14.81
N ILE A 583 32.97 5.91 16.12
CA ILE A 583 33.93 6.41 17.12
C ILE A 583 34.89 5.29 17.54
N PRO A 584 36.21 5.52 17.63
CA PRO A 584 37.16 4.55 18.16
C PRO A 584 36.80 4.06 19.57
N LYS A 585 37.14 2.81 19.90
CA LYS A 585 36.90 2.23 21.22
C LYS A 585 38.22 2.16 21.97
N GLY A 586 38.22 2.60 23.22
CA GLY A 586 39.34 2.40 24.14
C GLY A 586 39.18 1.12 24.98
N PRO A 587 40.05 0.94 25.99
CA PRO A 587 39.95 -0.20 26.90
C PRO A 587 38.64 -0.16 27.70
N VAL A 588 38.18 -1.31 28.19
CA VAL A 588 37.04 -1.38 29.10
C VAL A 588 37.35 -0.58 30.37
N ALA A 589 36.52 0.41 30.71
CA ALA A 589 36.69 1.29 31.86
C ALA A 589 36.75 0.47 33.15
N LEU A 590 37.75 0.72 34.00
CA LEU A 590 37.86 0.14 35.33
C LEU A 590 37.00 0.96 36.31
N THR A 591 36.62 0.37 37.45
CA THR A 591 35.83 1.07 38.46
C THR A 591 36.67 2.19 39.08
N SER A 592 36.24 3.45 38.88
CA SER A 592 36.84 4.62 39.53
C SER A 592 36.88 4.47 41.04
N ASN A 593 37.85 5.10 41.71
CA ASN A 593 37.97 5.12 43.17
C ASN A 593 38.06 3.71 43.79
N THR A 594 38.72 2.78 43.09
CA THR A 594 38.97 1.40 43.54
C THR A 594 40.45 1.09 43.47
N LEU A 595 40.96 0.32 44.43
CA LEU A 595 42.31 -0.24 44.40
C LEU A 595 42.36 -1.46 43.49
N VAL A 596 43.26 -1.47 42.51
CA VAL A 596 43.34 -2.52 41.50
C VAL A 596 44.76 -3.04 41.39
N LEU A 597 44.86 -4.37 41.28
CA LEU A 597 46.11 -5.08 41.04
C LEU A 597 45.92 -6.17 39.97
N SER A 598 47.04 -6.57 39.39
CA SER A 598 47.14 -7.70 38.46
C SER A 598 47.70 -8.90 39.20
N THR A 599 47.33 -10.11 38.80
CA THR A 599 47.93 -11.34 39.36
C THR A 599 49.43 -11.46 39.08
N ASN A 600 49.95 -10.66 38.15
CA ASN A 600 51.35 -10.70 37.70
C ASN A 600 52.22 -9.62 38.38
N SER A 601 51.66 -8.77 39.25
CA SER A 601 52.40 -7.72 39.94
C SER A 601 51.86 -7.46 41.33
N ALA A 602 52.75 -7.29 42.30
CA ALA A 602 52.40 -6.91 43.67
C ALA A 602 52.08 -5.42 43.83
N THR A 603 52.27 -4.60 42.78
CA THR A 603 51.98 -3.16 42.86
C THR A 603 50.47 -2.92 42.82
N VAL A 604 49.95 -2.24 43.82
CA VAL A 604 48.55 -1.82 43.88
C VAL A 604 48.42 -0.42 43.32
N TYR A 605 47.39 -0.17 42.52
CA TYR A 605 47.08 1.13 41.94
C TYR A 605 45.68 1.59 42.34
N LEU A 606 45.53 2.85 42.71
CA LEU A 606 44.22 3.51 42.68
C LEU A 606 43.85 3.81 41.23
N ILE A 607 42.67 3.34 40.80
CA ILE A 607 42.10 3.75 39.52
C ILE A 607 41.50 5.15 39.69
N ASN A 608 42.17 6.12 39.08
CA ASN A 608 41.79 7.52 39.11
C ASN A 608 40.92 7.79 37.88
N GLY A 609 39.64 7.47 38.04
CA GLY A 609 38.58 7.47 37.03
C GLY A 609 38.95 6.79 35.73
N VAL A 610 38.93 7.54 34.63
CA VAL A 610 39.18 7.01 33.27
C VAL A 610 40.47 7.56 32.66
N THR A 611 41.24 8.31 33.45
CA THR A 611 42.37 9.11 32.94
C THR A 611 43.72 8.46 33.20
N ASN A 612 43.97 7.96 34.42
CA ASN A 612 45.24 7.36 34.80
C ASN A 612 45.08 6.39 36.00
N LYS A 613 46.18 5.79 36.42
CA LYS A 613 46.29 4.96 37.64
C LYS A 613 47.39 5.52 38.55
N ILE A 614 47.19 5.49 39.86
CA ILE A 614 48.12 6.06 40.85
C ILE A 614 48.65 4.93 41.73
N ALA A 615 49.97 4.69 41.72
CA ALA A 615 50.57 3.68 42.58
C ALA A 615 50.61 4.14 44.04
N LEU A 616 50.48 3.21 44.98
CA LEU A 616 50.60 3.46 46.41
C LEU A 616 51.63 2.52 47.05
N SER A 617 52.39 3.05 48.02
CA SER A 617 53.35 2.25 48.81
C SER A 617 52.77 1.77 50.14
N ASN A 618 51.63 2.30 50.58
CA ASN A 618 50.96 1.90 51.81
C ASN A 618 49.43 2.08 51.71
N PHE A 619 48.65 1.10 52.18
CA PHE A 619 47.19 1.16 52.17
C PHE A 619 46.61 2.30 53.03
N ALA A 620 47.34 2.81 54.04
CA ALA A 620 46.90 3.93 54.84
C ALA A 620 46.56 5.17 53.99
N PHE A 621 47.30 5.42 52.89
CA PHE A 621 47.03 6.58 52.03
C PHE A 621 45.66 6.53 51.36
N ALA A 622 45.19 5.32 51.00
CA ALA A 622 43.87 5.10 50.42
C ALA A 622 42.78 5.00 51.51
N ASN A 623 43.02 4.20 52.55
CA ASN A 623 42.06 3.95 53.62
C ASN A 623 41.68 5.23 54.36
N GLU A 624 42.65 6.12 54.64
CA GLU A 624 42.39 7.40 55.30
C GLU A 624 41.56 8.35 54.42
N ALA A 625 41.57 8.18 53.10
CA ALA A 625 40.71 8.91 52.16
C ALA A 625 39.31 8.28 52.03
N GLY A 626 39.06 7.17 52.71
CA GLY A 626 37.82 6.38 52.61
C GLY A 626 37.81 5.42 51.42
N ILE A 627 38.96 5.17 50.78
CA ILE A 627 39.08 4.32 49.60
C ILE A 627 39.53 2.93 50.03
N THR A 628 38.58 2.02 50.20
CA THR A 628 38.84 0.66 50.72
C THR A 628 38.48 -0.46 49.76
N GLY A 629 37.74 -0.15 48.68
CA GLY A 629 37.36 -1.12 47.66
C GLY A 629 38.57 -1.64 46.90
N TYR A 630 38.60 -2.95 46.61
CA TYR A 630 39.66 -3.57 45.82
C TYR A 630 39.11 -4.51 44.73
N SER A 631 39.84 -4.67 43.63
CA SER A 631 39.52 -5.66 42.59
C SER A 631 40.75 -6.11 41.80
N PHE A 632 40.61 -7.20 41.04
CA PHE A 632 41.67 -7.75 40.19
C PHE A 632 41.36 -7.53 38.71
N THR A 633 42.39 -7.32 37.91
CA THR A 633 42.25 -7.24 36.45
C THR A 633 43.49 -7.74 35.72
N THR A 634 43.44 -7.81 34.39
CA THR A 634 44.58 -8.23 33.57
C THR A 634 45.65 -7.16 33.51
N GLN A 635 46.91 -7.56 33.39
CA GLN A 635 48.04 -6.63 33.24
C GLN A 635 47.84 -5.68 32.04
N ALA A 636 47.44 -6.22 30.89
CA ALA A 636 47.18 -5.42 29.69
C ALA A 636 46.12 -4.33 29.89
N ARG A 637 45.06 -4.61 30.68
CA ARG A 637 44.02 -3.61 30.96
C ARG A 637 44.51 -2.53 31.92
N LEU A 638 45.34 -2.88 32.90
CA LEU A 638 46.03 -1.90 33.74
C LEU A 638 47.00 -1.04 32.93
N ASP A 639 47.77 -1.63 32.03
CA ASP A 639 48.78 -0.93 31.21
C ASP A 639 48.15 0.04 30.21
N ALA A 640 46.87 -0.15 29.87
CA ALA A 640 46.11 0.82 29.08
C ALA A 640 45.81 2.14 29.83
N TYR A 641 46.04 2.20 31.15
CA TYR A 641 45.96 3.42 31.95
C TYR A 641 47.37 3.99 32.16
N PRO A 642 47.62 5.26 31.78
CA PRO A 642 48.85 5.95 32.13
C PRO A 642 49.10 5.90 33.63
N THR A 643 50.35 5.76 34.07
CA THR A 643 50.71 5.80 35.49
C THR A 643 51.02 7.23 35.91
N SER A 644 50.43 7.69 37.01
CA SER A 644 50.78 8.96 37.64
C SER A 644 52.26 8.98 38.06
N ALA A 645 52.94 10.10 37.80
CA ALA A 645 54.31 10.31 38.27
C ALA A 645 54.39 10.54 39.79
N THR A 646 53.28 10.96 40.43
CA THR A 646 53.19 11.16 41.87
C THR A 646 52.47 9.97 42.50
N LEU A 647 53.08 9.38 43.55
CA LEU A 647 52.47 8.30 44.32
C LEU A 647 51.28 8.82 45.15
N LEU A 648 50.34 7.92 45.44
CA LEU A 648 49.25 8.24 46.36
C LEU A 648 49.82 8.49 47.77
N GLY A 649 49.46 9.62 48.36
CA GLY A 649 49.82 10.03 49.71
C GLY A 649 48.62 10.63 50.44
N PHE A 650 48.87 11.32 51.54
CA PHE A 650 47.80 12.00 52.30
C PHE A 650 47.31 13.31 51.65
N GLY A 651 48.05 13.90 50.72
CA GLY A 651 47.66 15.11 49.99
C GLY A 651 47.00 14.79 48.65
N LEU A 652 45.80 15.31 48.42
CA LEU A 652 45.00 15.09 47.21
C LEU A 652 44.55 16.43 46.62
N THR A 653 44.59 16.58 45.30
CA THR A 653 44.06 17.77 44.60
C THR A 653 42.89 17.39 43.71
N CYS A 654 41.75 18.04 43.90
CA CYS A 654 40.56 17.90 43.06
C CYS A 654 40.24 19.23 42.37
N GLY A 655 40.52 19.32 41.07
CA GLY A 655 40.47 20.59 40.34
C GLY A 655 41.46 21.60 40.94
N SER A 656 40.96 22.70 41.48
CA SER A 656 41.77 23.71 42.17
C SER A 656 41.75 23.60 43.70
N THR A 657 41.09 22.57 44.26
CA THR A 657 40.92 22.41 45.70
C THR A 657 41.83 21.31 46.23
N ASP A 658 42.60 21.63 47.25
CA ASP A 658 43.48 20.68 47.93
C ASP A 658 42.80 20.09 49.17
N TYR A 659 43.10 18.83 49.43
CA TYR A 659 42.57 18.05 50.53
C TYR A 659 43.69 17.28 51.20
N VAL A 660 43.52 17.03 52.51
CA VAL A 660 44.25 15.97 53.21
C VAL A 660 43.30 14.83 53.57
N SER A 661 43.78 13.59 53.49
CA SER A 661 43.01 12.40 53.86
C SER A 661 43.27 11.98 55.31
N ALA A 662 42.19 11.78 56.07
CA ALA A 662 42.23 11.36 57.46
C ALA A 662 40.87 10.77 57.89
N GLY A 663 40.88 9.76 58.75
CA GLY A 663 39.67 9.22 59.38
C GLY A 663 38.66 8.60 58.40
N GLY A 664 39.11 8.15 57.23
CA GLY A 664 38.25 7.59 56.18
C GLY A 664 37.47 8.65 55.41
N SER A 665 37.96 9.89 55.35
CA SER A 665 37.35 11.03 54.67
C SER A 665 38.43 12.01 54.20
N VAL A 666 38.03 12.99 53.40
CA VAL A 666 38.93 14.06 52.95
C VAL A 666 38.51 15.40 53.54
N HIS A 667 39.52 16.20 53.89
CA HIS A 667 39.37 17.45 54.62
C HIS A 667 39.97 18.57 53.78
N LYS A 668 39.13 19.54 53.40
CA LYS A 668 39.57 20.66 52.55
C LYS A 668 40.69 21.43 53.26
N VAL A 669 41.78 21.69 52.54
CA VAL A 669 42.89 22.51 53.01
C VAL A 669 42.73 23.91 52.45
N ASP A 670 42.48 24.88 53.31
CA ASP A 670 42.44 26.27 52.86
C ASP A 670 43.83 26.75 52.44
N PRO A 671 43.95 27.58 51.38
CA PRO A 671 45.26 27.99 50.87
C PRO A 671 46.21 28.60 51.91
N GLY A 672 45.66 29.29 52.92
CA GLY A 672 46.44 29.92 54.00
C GLY A 672 47.10 28.93 54.97
N ILE A 673 46.61 27.69 55.06
CA ILE A 673 47.16 26.64 55.93
C ILE A 673 47.82 25.51 55.14
N LYS A 674 47.87 25.59 53.80
CA LYS A 674 48.46 24.54 52.94
C LYS A 674 49.91 24.23 53.31
N ALA A 675 50.70 25.25 53.64
CA ALA A 675 52.09 25.08 54.04
C ALA A 675 52.27 24.27 55.35
N LEU A 676 51.21 24.10 56.15
CA LEU A 676 51.24 23.28 57.36
C LEU A 676 51.23 21.78 57.07
N TYR A 677 50.82 21.39 55.86
CA TYR A 677 50.77 19.99 55.41
C TYR A 677 51.84 19.76 54.34
N PRO A 678 53.08 19.37 54.71
CA PRO A 678 54.20 19.20 53.79
C PRO A 678 54.08 17.90 52.96
N PHE A 679 52.91 17.63 52.39
CA PHE A 679 52.67 16.48 51.53
C PHE A 679 52.83 16.83 50.06
N ALA A 680 53.21 15.83 49.24
CA ALA A 680 52.98 15.90 47.82
C ALA A 680 51.48 15.72 47.55
N PHE A 681 50.88 16.69 46.87
CA PHE A 681 49.46 16.63 46.51
C PHE A 681 49.31 15.99 45.13
N VAL A 682 48.72 14.79 45.09
CA VAL A 682 48.46 14.10 43.82
C VAL A 682 47.13 14.56 43.23
N ALA A 683 47.13 14.91 41.95
CA ALA A 683 45.92 15.30 41.24
C ALA A 683 45.01 14.09 40.99
N LEU A 684 43.78 14.18 41.49
CA LEU A 684 42.71 13.24 41.24
C LEU A 684 41.81 13.75 40.11
N ASP A 685 41.28 12.83 39.31
CA ASP A 685 40.38 13.15 38.24
C ASP A 685 38.96 13.43 38.75
N SER A 686 38.13 14.03 37.90
CA SER A 686 36.79 14.45 38.32
C SER A 686 35.90 13.30 38.77
N TYR A 687 36.08 12.10 38.21
CA TYR A 687 35.28 10.92 38.58
C TYR A 687 35.66 10.40 39.96
N THR A 688 36.95 10.40 40.29
CA THR A 688 37.45 9.98 41.60
C THR A 688 37.09 11.00 42.66
N CYS A 689 37.29 12.29 42.37
CA CYS A 689 36.97 13.39 43.27
C CYS A 689 35.50 13.42 43.73
N GLN A 690 34.57 13.12 42.82
CA GLN A 690 33.13 13.10 43.14
C GLN A 690 32.72 11.96 44.09
N LEU A 691 33.57 10.93 44.23
CA LEU A 691 33.32 9.78 45.09
C LEU A 691 33.91 9.93 46.49
N LEU A 692 34.74 10.96 46.72
CA LEU A 692 35.37 11.18 48.02
C LEU A 692 34.35 11.71 49.02
N LYS A 693 34.41 11.17 50.24
CA LYS A 693 33.64 11.67 51.37
C LYS A 693 34.31 12.91 51.94
N VAL A 694 33.87 14.08 51.50
CA VAL A 694 34.34 15.37 52.05
C VAL A 694 33.63 15.64 53.37
N THR A 695 34.39 15.99 54.41
CA THR A 695 33.82 16.35 55.72
C THR A 695 34.31 17.73 56.18
N THR A 696 34.56 17.91 57.47
CA THR A 696 35.00 19.20 58.03
C THR A 696 36.35 19.63 57.45
N PRO A 697 36.61 20.93 57.27
CA PRO A 697 37.91 21.41 56.79
C PRO A 697 39.08 20.98 57.68
N ALA A 698 40.25 20.88 57.08
CA ALA A 698 41.49 20.58 57.79
C ALA A 698 41.87 21.76 58.71
N THR A 699 42.48 21.48 59.85
CA THR A 699 42.86 22.51 60.84
C THR A 699 44.35 22.44 61.19
N ALA A 700 44.89 23.52 61.74
CA ALA A 700 46.25 23.54 62.26
C ALA A 700 46.48 22.60 63.47
N PHE A 701 45.52 21.74 63.83
CA PHE A 701 45.63 20.83 64.97
C PHE A 701 45.34 19.40 64.53
N ILE A 702 46.20 18.46 64.92
CA ILE A 702 46.02 17.03 64.63
C ILE A 702 46.09 16.22 65.92
N ARG A 703 45.42 15.08 65.96
CA ARG A 703 45.44 14.14 67.08
C ARG A 703 45.72 12.73 66.60
N THR A 704 46.65 12.05 67.25
CA THR A 704 46.97 10.64 66.95
C THR A 704 46.18 9.69 67.84
N PRO A 705 46.05 8.39 67.48
CA PRO A 705 45.21 7.44 68.22
C PRO A 705 45.64 7.17 69.66
N ASP A 706 46.90 7.46 70.01
CA ASP A 706 47.43 7.43 71.39
C ASP A 706 46.93 8.61 72.26
N GLY A 707 46.18 9.54 71.68
CA GLY A 707 45.64 10.72 72.33
C GLY A 707 46.53 11.97 72.25
N SER A 708 47.73 11.86 71.68
CA SER A 708 48.65 13.01 71.54
C SER A 708 48.09 14.07 70.59
N ILE A 709 48.06 15.33 71.01
CA ILE A 709 47.61 16.47 70.20
C ILE A 709 48.82 17.30 69.77
N PHE A 710 48.85 17.69 68.50
CA PHE A 710 49.90 18.52 67.93
C PHE A 710 49.33 19.79 67.31
N TRP A 711 50.04 20.90 67.47
CA TRP A 711 49.85 22.12 66.69
C TRP A 711 50.78 22.12 65.48
N LEU A 712 50.24 22.38 64.29
CA LEU A 712 50.99 22.50 63.05
C LEU A 712 51.43 23.95 62.85
N ASP A 713 52.74 24.17 62.80
CA ASP A 713 53.35 25.49 62.64
C ASP A 713 54.59 25.39 61.75
N GLY A 714 54.67 26.23 60.71
CA GLY A 714 55.80 26.27 59.78
C GLY A 714 56.13 24.93 59.09
N GLY A 715 55.14 24.06 58.86
CA GLY A 715 55.33 22.72 58.31
C GLY A 715 55.89 21.69 59.29
N THR A 716 55.95 22.02 60.59
CA THR A 716 56.32 21.11 61.67
C THR A 716 55.12 20.82 62.59
N LYS A 717 55.13 19.66 63.25
CA LYS A 717 54.16 19.34 64.32
C LYS A 717 54.82 19.59 65.67
N ARG A 718 54.16 20.34 66.54
CA ARG A 718 54.61 20.68 67.89
C ARG A 718 53.71 20.00 68.92
N PRO A 719 54.22 19.14 69.80
CA PRO A 719 53.39 18.45 70.79
C PRO A 719 52.78 19.44 71.79
N ILE A 720 51.50 19.26 72.10
CA ILE A 720 50.76 20.07 73.07
C ILE A 720 50.67 19.27 74.39
N GLY A 721 51.30 19.79 75.45
CA GLY A 721 51.46 19.07 76.72
C GLY A 721 50.22 19.00 77.62
N SER A 722 49.17 19.79 77.36
CA SER A 722 47.94 19.77 78.16
C SER A 722 46.71 20.27 77.38
N MET A 723 45.51 19.86 77.81
CA MET A 723 44.25 20.34 77.23
C MET A 723 44.02 21.84 77.45
N GLN A 724 44.56 22.42 78.53
CA GLN A 724 44.55 23.86 78.76
C GLN A 724 45.34 24.59 77.66
N ARG A 725 46.55 24.11 77.34
CA ARG A 725 47.39 24.67 76.28
C ARG A 725 46.73 24.52 74.91
N PHE A 726 46.05 23.41 74.65
CA PHE A 726 45.26 23.23 73.43
C PHE A 726 44.16 24.28 73.31
N ALA A 727 43.38 24.52 74.38
CA ALA A 727 42.30 25.52 74.36
C ALA A 727 42.82 26.95 74.10
N GLU A 728 43.98 27.31 74.67
CA GLU A 728 44.66 28.59 74.42
C GLU A 728 45.07 28.77 72.96
N LEU A 729 45.69 27.74 72.38
CA LEU A 729 46.22 27.79 71.01
C LEU A 729 45.12 27.66 69.95
N SER A 730 44.15 26.77 70.16
CA SER A 730 43.11 26.47 69.19
C SER A 730 42.05 27.54 69.10
N LYS A 731 41.83 28.31 70.18
CA LYS A 731 40.77 29.33 70.29
C LYS A 731 39.40 28.75 69.87
N GLY A 732 39.15 27.49 70.21
CA GLY A 732 37.92 26.77 69.86
C GLY A 732 37.96 25.99 68.54
N ALA A 733 39.06 26.01 67.79
CA ALA A 733 39.23 25.16 66.61
C ALA A 733 39.32 23.68 67.01
N ALA A 734 38.70 22.81 66.20
CA ALA A 734 38.81 21.37 66.36
C ALA A 734 40.19 20.86 65.91
N TYR A 735 40.58 19.69 66.39
CA TYR A 735 41.68 18.91 65.82
C TYR A 735 41.15 17.91 64.80
N LEU A 736 42.02 17.49 63.89
CA LEU A 736 41.79 16.37 62.98
C LEU A 736 42.38 15.10 63.57
N ASP A 737 41.56 14.05 63.78
CA ASP A 737 42.09 12.73 64.15
C ASP A 737 42.78 12.11 62.92
N VAL A 738 44.06 11.74 63.05
CA VAL A 738 44.90 11.29 61.93
C VAL A 738 45.61 9.97 62.23
N HIS A 739 45.90 9.20 61.19
CA HIS A 739 46.72 8.00 61.27
C HIS A 739 48.16 8.30 61.76
N PRO A 740 48.84 7.40 62.49
CA PRO A 740 50.23 7.62 62.93
C PRO A 740 51.20 7.96 61.78
N LEU A 741 51.02 7.35 60.60
CA LEU A 741 51.81 7.66 59.40
C LEU A 741 51.59 9.07 58.85
N PHE A 742 50.39 9.64 59.02
CA PHE A 742 50.11 11.02 58.66
C PHE A 742 50.94 11.95 59.55
N ALA A 743 50.85 11.74 60.87
CA ALA A 743 51.61 12.53 61.82
C ALA A 743 53.12 12.35 61.62
N SER A 744 53.62 11.14 61.38
CA SER A 744 55.07 10.89 61.21
C SER A 744 55.65 11.52 59.93
N ALA A 745 54.83 11.78 58.92
CA ALA A 745 55.22 12.48 57.71
C ALA A 745 55.44 14.00 57.92
N ILE A 746 55.04 14.55 59.06
CA ILE A 746 55.29 15.95 59.45
C ILE A 746 56.45 15.98 60.46
N PRO A 747 57.55 16.73 60.20
CA PRO A 747 58.68 16.84 61.11
C PRO A 747 58.28 17.34 62.50
N THR A 748 58.84 16.75 63.55
CA THR A 748 58.56 17.15 64.94
C THR A 748 59.40 18.37 65.33
N GLY A 749 58.72 19.46 65.71
CA GLY A 749 59.33 20.65 66.31
C GLY A 749 59.34 20.60 67.86
N PRO A 750 59.85 21.65 68.53
CA PRO A 750 59.74 21.77 69.99
C PRO A 750 58.28 21.86 70.44
N ALA A 751 58.01 21.59 71.73
CA ALA A 751 56.66 21.69 72.30
C ALA A 751 56.03 23.07 72.11
N ALA A 752 54.69 23.10 71.96
CA ALA A 752 53.89 24.26 71.55
C ALA A 752 53.59 25.28 72.65
#